data_AF-A0A438IV91-F1
#
_entry.id   AF-A0A438IV91-F1
#
_cell.length_a   1.000
_cell.length_b   1.000
_cell.length_c   1.000
_cell.angle_alpha   90.00
_cell.angle_beta   90.00
_cell.angle_gamma   90.00
#
_symmetry.space_group_name_H-M   'P 1'
#
loop_
_entity.id
_entity.type
_entity.pdbx_description
1 polymer ?
#
loop_
_entity_poly.entity_id
_entity_poly.type
_entity_poly.pdbx_seq_one_letter_code
_entity_poly.pdbx_strand_id
1 'polypeptide(L)'
;MCPWLSEVGVIGFHGGVAFFRLEWRGKMVVTLFAVLFIVPVVLGSLDPGFNDDVLGLIVFKAGLQDPESKLISWNEDDNNPCNWAGVKCDRQTNRVSELLLDNFSLSGRIGRGLLRLQFLRILSLSKNNFTGTINPSLARIASLRVIDLTFRADPRYVELMQDTEGVNFSSNQLSGQLPDGIWSLYGLRSLDLSNNFLEGEIPEGIGSLYSLRAINLGKNKFSGRIPDSIGSCLLLRLLDLSENLFSGGLPESMQRLRMCNYLSLRGNLLTGEVPAWIWGMRNLGTLDLSANVFSGQIPNSIGNLLLLKELNLSSNQFGGSLPESMTKCTNLVAMDVSHNLLTGNLPAWIFSLGLQTISLAGNKLNGSVEYSPLTSMAASYQRLQVLDLSSNALSGEILSGIAAFSSLQFLNMSRNSLIGSIPESIGELKTLHVLDLSNNQLNGSIPFEIRGAVLLKELKLEKNFLTGKIPTQIEKCKSLTSLILSQNHLTGPIPAAIANLTSIENVDLSFNNLSGSLPKELTNLSHLLSFNISHNNIQGELPSGGFFNTISPSSVSGNPSLCGSVVNRSCPSVHPKPIVLNPDSSSNSSNAGSFPSNRRHKIILSISALIAIGAAIFIAVGVLAITILNIHARSSMSHAAASPILSGGDDFSHSPTNDAQYGKLVMFSGDADFVAGAHALLNKDCELGRGGFGAVYRTILRDGRSVAIKKLTVSSLIKSQEDFEREVKNLGKIRHHNLVALEGYYWTSSLQLLIYEYISSGSLYKHLHEVPGKSCLSWRERFNIVLGTAKGLAHLHQLNIIHYNLKSTNILIDSGGEPKVGDFALARLLPMLDRYVLSSKIQSALGYMAPEFACRTVKITEKCDVYGFGVLVLEVVTGRRPVEYMEDDVVVLCDMVRGALDEGKVEECVDRRLQGEFPADEAIPVIKLGLICASQVPSNRPDMGEVVNILELIQCPSEGQALE
;
A
#
# COMPACT_ATOMS: atom_id res chain seq x y z
N MET A 1 -61.21 22.62 -67.67
CA MET A 1 -61.78 22.37 -66.34
C MET A 1 -61.79 20.87 -66.11
N CYS A 2 -61.15 20.43 -65.02
CA CYS A 2 -61.38 19.24 -64.15
C CYS A 2 -62.64 18.35 -64.39
N PRO A 3 -62.81 17.17 -63.74
CA PRO A 3 -61.87 16.15 -63.19
C PRO A 3 -62.43 14.66 -63.17
N TRP A 4 -61.75 13.76 -62.43
CA TRP A 4 -62.20 12.48 -61.79
C TRP A 4 -62.50 11.18 -62.61
N LEU A 5 -61.91 10.07 -62.10
CA LEU A 5 -62.16 8.61 -62.20
C LEU A 5 -62.94 7.97 -63.37
N SER A 6 -62.33 6.96 -64.03
CA SER A 6 -62.75 5.53 -64.05
C SER A 6 -61.99 4.70 -65.11
N GLU A 7 -62.02 3.39 -64.95
CA GLU A 7 -61.31 2.30 -65.67
C GLU A 7 -61.50 2.27 -67.20
N VAL A 8 -60.57 1.61 -67.91
CA VAL A 8 -60.77 0.51 -68.88
C VAL A 8 -59.41 0.15 -69.53
N GLY A 9 -59.13 -1.14 -69.70
CA GLY A 9 -57.89 -1.64 -70.29
C GLY A 9 -57.92 -1.87 -71.81
N VAL A 10 -56.86 -2.58 -72.26
CA VAL A 10 -56.81 -3.52 -73.41
C VAL A 10 -56.28 -2.99 -74.78
N ILE A 11 -55.15 -3.62 -75.20
CA ILE A 11 -54.65 -3.99 -76.56
C ILE A 11 -53.98 -2.94 -77.48
N GLY A 12 -52.76 -3.28 -77.94
CA GLY A 12 -52.53 -3.55 -79.38
C GLY A 12 -51.46 -2.78 -80.15
N PHE A 13 -50.28 -3.41 -80.32
CA PHE A 13 -49.38 -3.47 -81.50
C PHE A 13 -49.52 -2.45 -82.66
N HIS A 14 -48.39 -1.87 -83.13
CA HIS A 14 -47.60 -2.31 -84.31
C HIS A 14 -46.62 -1.23 -84.80
N GLY A 15 -45.47 -1.69 -85.35
CA GLY A 15 -44.93 -1.08 -86.57
C GLY A 15 -43.42 -0.77 -86.58
N GLY A 16 -42.69 -1.46 -87.47
CA GLY A 16 -41.65 -0.79 -88.27
C GLY A 16 -40.23 -1.34 -88.19
N VAL A 17 -39.94 -2.32 -89.04
CA VAL A 17 -38.62 -2.92 -89.32
C VAL A 17 -37.83 -2.06 -90.32
N ALA A 18 -36.51 -1.94 -90.15
CA ALA A 18 -35.58 -1.80 -91.28
C ALA A 18 -34.20 -2.41 -90.95
N PHE A 19 -33.85 -3.44 -91.71
CA PHE A 19 -32.58 -4.16 -91.72
C PHE A 19 -31.53 -3.39 -92.54
N PHE A 20 -30.28 -3.36 -92.05
CA PHE A 20 -29.11 -3.47 -92.92
C PHE A 20 -28.25 -4.64 -92.43
N ARG A 21 -27.82 -5.40 -93.43
CA ARG A 21 -27.24 -6.73 -93.44
C ARG A 21 -25.72 -6.62 -93.42
N LEU A 22 -25.03 -7.33 -92.54
CA LEU A 22 -23.73 -7.91 -92.85
C LEU A 22 -23.51 -9.18 -92.02
N GLU A 23 -22.79 -10.10 -92.64
CA GLU A 23 -23.00 -11.54 -92.57
C GLU A 23 -21.81 -12.22 -91.84
N TRP A 24 -22.08 -13.37 -91.23
CA TRP A 24 -21.12 -14.41 -90.80
C TRP A 24 -20.14 -14.15 -89.65
N ARG A 25 -20.50 -14.66 -88.46
CA ARG A 25 -19.69 -15.67 -87.70
C ARG A 25 -20.55 -16.39 -86.66
N GLY A 26 -21.56 -17.13 -87.14
CA GLY A 26 -22.32 -18.08 -86.35
C GLY A 26 -21.50 -19.34 -86.08
N LYS A 27 -21.20 -19.58 -84.79
CA LYS A 27 -20.99 -20.88 -84.10
C LYS A 27 -20.19 -20.78 -82.79
N MET A 28 -19.77 -19.58 -82.37
CA MET A 28 -19.07 -19.37 -81.09
C MET A 28 -19.86 -18.54 -80.05
N VAL A 29 -21.20 -18.49 -80.16
CA VAL A 29 -22.05 -17.71 -79.24
C VAL A 29 -23.10 -18.56 -78.53
N VAL A 30 -23.55 -19.66 -79.13
CA VAL A 30 -24.53 -20.56 -78.48
C VAL A 30 -23.89 -21.38 -77.35
N THR A 31 -22.60 -21.73 -77.46
CA THR A 31 -21.85 -22.36 -76.36
C THR A 31 -21.49 -21.37 -75.26
N LEU A 32 -21.42 -20.06 -75.56
CA LEU A 32 -21.17 -19.03 -74.54
C LEU A 32 -22.42 -18.68 -73.73
N PHE A 33 -23.62 -18.77 -74.33
CA PHE A 33 -24.87 -18.45 -73.64
C PHE A 33 -25.30 -19.53 -72.62
N ALA A 34 -24.94 -20.80 -72.82
CA ALA A 34 -25.16 -21.85 -71.83
C ALA A 34 -24.21 -21.71 -70.61
N VAL A 35 -23.03 -21.12 -70.80
CA VAL A 35 -22.06 -20.87 -69.73
C VAL A 35 -22.45 -19.62 -68.92
N LEU A 36 -23.08 -18.60 -69.53
CA LEU A 36 -23.43 -17.36 -68.83
C LEU A 36 -24.68 -17.43 -67.93
N PHE A 37 -25.54 -18.46 -68.06
CA PHE A 37 -26.73 -18.61 -67.20
C PHE A 37 -26.69 -19.80 -66.23
N ILE A 38 -25.80 -20.78 -66.44
CA ILE A 38 -25.60 -21.87 -65.47
C ILE A 38 -24.47 -21.54 -64.48
N VAL A 39 -23.53 -20.66 -64.86
CA VAL A 39 -22.45 -20.24 -63.96
C VAL A 39 -22.92 -19.37 -62.79
N PRO A 40 -23.93 -18.47 -62.89
CA PRO A 40 -24.40 -17.75 -61.69
C PRO A 40 -25.23 -18.61 -60.72
N VAL A 41 -25.73 -19.78 -61.15
CA VAL A 41 -26.54 -20.67 -60.30
C VAL A 41 -25.72 -21.81 -59.71
N VAL A 42 -24.55 -22.13 -60.28
CA VAL A 42 -23.59 -23.10 -59.70
C VAL A 42 -22.36 -22.42 -59.08
N LEU A 43 -22.14 -21.11 -59.28
CA LEU A 43 -21.21 -20.30 -58.47
C LEU A 43 -21.89 -19.56 -57.30
N GLY A 44 -23.12 -19.94 -56.95
CA GLY A 44 -23.78 -19.51 -55.71
C GLY A 44 -23.30 -20.24 -54.45
N SER A 45 -22.19 -20.99 -54.49
CA SER A 45 -21.76 -21.80 -53.35
C SER A 45 -20.26 -22.01 -53.18
N LEU A 46 -19.39 -21.16 -53.72
CA LEU A 46 -17.95 -21.18 -53.43
C LEU A 46 -17.36 -19.78 -53.60
N ASP A 47 -17.81 -18.82 -52.79
CA ASP A 47 -16.92 -17.74 -52.38
C ASP A 47 -16.36 -18.20 -51.03
N PRO A 48 -15.07 -18.59 -50.92
CA PRO A 48 -14.47 -18.81 -49.61
C PRO A 48 -14.45 -17.44 -48.96
N GLY A 49 -15.49 -17.13 -48.20
CA GLY A 49 -15.64 -15.84 -47.53
C GLY A 49 -14.32 -15.49 -46.87
N PHE A 50 -13.69 -14.43 -47.37
CA PHE A 50 -12.49 -13.86 -46.76
C PHE A 50 -12.72 -13.85 -45.25
N ASN A 51 -11.90 -14.60 -44.52
CA ASN A 51 -12.19 -14.87 -43.13
C ASN A 51 -11.88 -13.61 -42.31
N ASP A 52 -12.86 -12.70 -42.26
CA ASP A 52 -12.78 -11.44 -41.52
C ASP A 52 -12.43 -11.66 -40.05
N ASP A 53 -12.73 -12.85 -39.50
CA ASP A 53 -12.36 -13.22 -38.14
C ASP A 53 -10.86 -13.55 -38.02
N VAL A 54 -10.28 -14.34 -38.95
CA VAL A 54 -8.83 -14.60 -39.00
C VAL A 54 -8.08 -13.29 -39.19
N LEU A 55 -8.47 -12.49 -40.18
CA LEU A 55 -7.84 -11.20 -40.44
C LEU A 55 -8.00 -10.23 -39.26
N GLY A 56 -9.19 -10.18 -38.64
CA GLY A 56 -9.45 -9.37 -37.46
C GLY A 56 -8.57 -9.75 -36.27
N LEU A 57 -8.40 -11.05 -36.01
CA LEU A 57 -7.59 -11.57 -34.91
C LEU A 57 -6.08 -11.45 -35.18
N ILE A 58 -5.61 -11.66 -36.41
CA ILE A 58 -4.19 -11.44 -36.76
C ILE A 58 -3.83 -9.96 -36.65
N VAL A 59 -4.69 -9.06 -37.11
CA VAL A 59 -4.51 -7.60 -36.93
C VAL A 59 -4.55 -7.22 -35.44
N PHE A 60 -5.37 -7.90 -34.64
CA PHE A 60 -5.36 -7.73 -33.18
C PHE A 60 -4.03 -8.18 -32.59
N LYS A 61 -3.55 -9.39 -32.91
CA LYS A 61 -2.27 -9.96 -32.46
C LYS A 61 -1.07 -9.08 -32.83
N ALA A 62 -1.06 -8.50 -34.03
CA ALA A 62 0.03 -7.63 -34.50
C ALA A 62 0.24 -6.36 -33.65
N GLY A 63 -0.78 -5.92 -32.90
CA GLY A 63 -0.70 -4.78 -31.98
C GLY A 63 -0.23 -5.13 -30.56
N LEU A 64 0.06 -6.41 -30.30
CA LEU A 64 0.34 -6.94 -28.97
C LEU A 64 1.77 -7.46 -28.84
N GLN A 65 2.29 -7.42 -27.62
CA GLN A 65 3.47 -8.15 -27.21
C GLN A 65 3.02 -9.37 -26.41
N ASP A 66 3.54 -10.54 -26.78
CA ASP A 66 3.23 -11.84 -26.19
C ASP A 66 4.52 -12.51 -25.70
N PRO A 67 5.06 -12.06 -24.55
CA PRO A 67 6.37 -12.53 -24.05
C PRO A 67 6.39 -14.03 -23.71
N GLU A 68 5.24 -14.59 -23.35
CA GLU A 68 5.10 -16.02 -23.03
C GLU A 68 4.72 -16.88 -24.24
N SER A 69 4.63 -16.28 -25.44
CA SER A 69 4.24 -16.97 -26.69
C SER A 69 2.93 -17.76 -26.59
N LYS A 70 1.96 -17.27 -25.80
CA LYS A 70 0.67 -17.96 -25.59
C LYS A 70 -0.25 -17.91 -26.80
N LEU A 71 -0.04 -16.97 -27.73
CA LEU A 71 -0.76 -16.81 -28.99
C LEU A 71 -0.07 -17.53 -30.17
N ILE A 72 0.85 -18.47 -29.91
CA ILE A 72 1.58 -19.20 -30.96
C ILE A 72 0.66 -19.97 -31.92
N SER A 73 -0.50 -20.42 -31.43
CA SER A 73 -1.51 -21.13 -32.24
C SER A 73 -2.21 -20.26 -33.26
N TRP A 74 -2.06 -18.92 -33.20
CA TRP A 74 -2.72 -17.99 -34.12
C TRP A 74 -1.87 -17.83 -35.38
N ASN A 75 -2.31 -18.43 -36.48
CA ASN A 75 -1.60 -18.44 -37.76
C ASN A 75 -2.43 -17.80 -38.87
N GLU A 76 -1.83 -16.90 -39.65
CA GLU A 76 -2.50 -16.24 -40.78
C GLU A 76 -2.87 -17.19 -41.93
N ASP A 77 -2.20 -18.34 -42.02
CA ASP A 77 -2.46 -19.37 -43.05
C ASP A 77 -3.68 -20.27 -42.71
N ASP A 78 -4.23 -20.18 -41.49
CA ASP A 78 -5.36 -21.02 -41.09
C ASP A 78 -6.68 -20.56 -41.72
N ASN A 79 -7.45 -21.52 -42.23
CA ASN A 79 -8.76 -21.24 -42.81
C ASN A 79 -9.82 -20.80 -41.79
N ASN A 80 -9.63 -21.07 -40.49
CA ASN A 80 -10.51 -20.60 -39.41
C ASN A 80 -9.75 -20.46 -38.08
N PRO A 81 -10.17 -19.53 -37.20
CA PRO A 81 -9.48 -19.29 -35.94
C PRO A 81 -10.06 -20.10 -34.77
N CYS A 82 -10.98 -21.03 -35.02
CA CYS A 82 -11.79 -21.65 -33.96
C CYS A 82 -11.01 -22.63 -33.07
N ASN A 83 -9.83 -23.06 -33.52
CA ASN A 83 -8.90 -23.90 -32.76
C ASN A 83 -7.79 -23.08 -32.06
N TRP A 84 -7.78 -21.76 -32.24
CA TRP A 84 -6.75 -20.91 -31.65
C TRP A 84 -6.94 -20.77 -30.14
N ALA A 85 -5.82 -20.64 -29.43
CA ALA A 85 -5.83 -20.44 -27.99
C ALA A 85 -6.68 -19.21 -27.64
N GLY A 86 -7.66 -19.41 -26.76
CA GLY A 86 -8.57 -18.36 -26.29
C GLY A 86 -9.69 -17.96 -27.25
N VAL A 87 -9.84 -18.60 -28.41
CA VAL A 87 -10.93 -18.33 -29.37
C VAL A 87 -11.97 -19.44 -29.29
N LYS A 88 -13.26 -19.08 -29.25
CA LYS A 88 -14.35 -20.03 -29.50
C LYS A 88 -15.31 -19.48 -30.53
N CYS A 89 -15.78 -20.37 -31.39
CA CYS A 89 -16.74 -20.06 -32.43
C CYS A 89 -18.12 -20.63 -32.12
N ASP A 90 -19.15 -19.97 -32.65
CA ASP A 90 -20.51 -20.47 -32.65
C ASP A 90 -20.61 -21.71 -33.55
N ARG A 91 -21.20 -22.79 -33.01
CA ARG A 91 -21.25 -24.10 -33.69
C ARG A 91 -22.09 -24.14 -34.96
N GLN A 92 -22.99 -23.17 -35.16
CA GLN A 92 -23.88 -23.14 -36.32
C GLN A 92 -23.30 -22.27 -37.44
N THR A 93 -22.62 -21.18 -37.06
CA THR A 93 -22.11 -20.18 -38.02
C THR A 93 -20.61 -20.28 -38.26
N ASN A 94 -19.87 -21.04 -37.44
CA ASN A 94 -18.40 -21.10 -37.43
C ASN A 94 -17.71 -19.72 -37.32
N ARG A 95 -18.43 -18.71 -36.80
CA ARG A 95 -17.92 -17.36 -36.56
C ARG A 95 -17.48 -17.22 -35.12
N VAL A 96 -16.46 -16.39 -34.88
CA VAL A 96 -15.94 -16.14 -33.52
C VAL A 96 -17.02 -15.52 -32.65
N SER A 97 -17.36 -16.20 -31.55
CA SER A 97 -18.39 -15.80 -30.59
C SER A 97 -17.82 -15.44 -29.22
N GLU A 98 -16.69 -16.03 -28.83
CA GLU A 98 -16.01 -15.73 -27.56
C GLU A 98 -14.50 -15.56 -27.80
N LEU A 99 -13.93 -14.51 -27.20
CA LEU A 99 -12.49 -14.28 -27.13
C LEU A 99 -12.09 -14.15 -25.65
N LEU A 100 -11.35 -15.13 -25.14
CA LEU A 100 -10.98 -15.32 -23.74
C LEU A 100 -9.45 -15.41 -23.62
N LEU A 101 -8.80 -14.29 -23.30
CA LEU A 101 -7.34 -14.17 -23.23
C LEU A 101 -6.88 -13.76 -21.83
N ASP A 102 -7.52 -14.29 -20.79
CA ASP A 102 -7.25 -13.91 -19.40
C ASP A 102 -5.92 -14.47 -18.91
N ASN A 103 -5.10 -13.65 -18.25
CA ASN A 103 -3.82 -14.05 -17.66
C ASN A 103 -2.80 -14.58 -18.71
N PHE A 104 -2.77 -13.96 -19.88
CA PHE A 104 -1.82 -14.30 -20.94
C PHE A 104 -0.54 -13.45 -20.88
N SER A 105 -0.42 -12.54 -19.89
CA SER A 105 0.70 -11.60 -19.77
C SER A 105 0.88 -10.73 -21.03
N LEU A 106 -0.18 -10.54 -21.80
CA LEU A 106 -0.17 -9.76 -23.04
C LEU A 106 0.01 -8.28 -22.71
N SER A 107 0.79 -7.56 -23.51
CA SER A 107 0.91 -6.11 -23.41
C SER A 107 0.80 -5.44 -24.78
N GLY A 108 0.83 -4.11 -24.86
CA GLY A 108 0.56 -3.37 -26.10
C GLY A 108 -0.83 -2.72 -26.13
N ARG A 109 -1.31 -2.31 -27.31
CA ARG A 109 -2.55 -1.53 -27.48
C ARG A 109 -3.63 -2.36 -28.15
N ILE A 110 -4.89 -2.25 -27.70
CA ILE A 110 -6.03 -2.84 -28.43
C ILE A 110 -6.20 -2.11 -29.77
N GLY A 111 -5.85 -2.81 -30.85
CA GLY A 111 -6.01 -2.32 -32.22
C GLY A 111 -7.45 -2.36 -32.72
N ARG A 112 -7.66 -1.91 -33.97
CA ARG A 112 -8.98 -1.94 -34.64
C ARG A 112 -9.42 -3.34 -35.08
N GLY A 113 -8.57 -4.35 -34.95
CA GLY A 113 -8.83 -5.73 -35.39
C GLY A 113 -10.12 -6.33 -34.81
N LEU A 114 -10.40 -6.07 -33.52
CA LEU A 114 -11.61 -6.55 -32.84
C LEU A 114 -12.92 -6.05 -33.47
N LEU A 115 -12.90 -4.93 -34.19
CA LEU A 115 -14.09 -4.38 -34.87
C LEU A 115 -14.56 -5.23 -36.05
N ARG A 116 -13.72 -6.14 -36.56
CA ARG A 116 -14.11 -7.09 -37.62
C ARG A 116 -14.88 -8.30 -37.09
N LEU A 117 -14.86 -8.54 -35.77
CA LEU A 117 -15.54 -9.66 -35.12
C LEU A 117 -17.01 -9.33 -34.86
N GLN A 118 -17.82 -9.27 -35.93
CA GLN A 118 -19.23 -8.83 -35.87
C GLN A 118 -20.18 -9.76 -35.10
N PHE A 119 -19.75 -10.98 -34.77
CA PHE A 119 -20.53 -11.98 -34.04
C PHE A 119 -20.02 -12.21 -32.61
N LEU A 120 -19.03 -11.43 -32.17
CA LEU A 120 -18.42 -11.56 -30.85
C LEU A 120 -19.44 -11.24 -29.75
N ARG A 121 -19.66 -12.18 -28.83
CA ARG A 121 -20.57 -12.07 -27.69
C ARG A 121 -19.84 -11.87 -26.38
N ILE A 122 -18.68 -12.50 -26.20
CA ILE A 122 -17.88 -12.40 -24.97
C ILE A 122 -16.48 -11.97 -25.34
N LEU A 123 -16.02 -10.88 -24.73
CA LEU A 123 -14.64 -10.40 -24.81
C LEU A 123 -14.06 -10.34 -23.40
N SER A 124 -13.07 -11.18 -23.10
CA SER A 124 -12.36 -11.19 -21.83
C SER A 124 -10.86 -11.06 -22.05
N LEU A 125 -10.30 -9.94 -21.60
CA LEU A 125 -8.89 -9.58 -21.71
C LEU A 125 -8.28 -9.31 -20.32
N SER A 126 -8.86 -9.88 -19.27
CA SER A 126 -8.53 -9.55 -17.88
C SER A 126 -7.11 -10.01 -17.49
N LYS A 127 -6.52 -9.35 -16.49
CA LYS A 127 -5.20 -9.74 -15.92
C LYS A 127 -4.08 -9.78 -16.97
N ASN A 128 -4.09 -8.83 -17.88
CA ASN A 128 -3.03 -8.57 -18.84
C ASN A 128 -2.45 -7.16 -18.61
N ASN A 129 -1.32 -6.86 -19.23
CA ASN A 129 -0.60 -5.59 -19.08
C ASN A 129 -0.80 -4.67 -20.29
N PHE A 130 -2.03 -4.60 -20.79
CA PHE A 130 -2.33 -3.76 -21.94
C PHE A 130 -2.31 -2.26 -21.59
N THR A 131 -1.97 -1.43 -22.57
CA THR A 131 -1.85 0.03 -22.43
C THR A 131 -2.72 0.77 -23.44
N GLY A 132 -3.09 2.02 -23.15
CA GLY A 132 -3.96 2.84 -24.00
C GLY A 132 -5.42 2.88 -23.55
N THR A 133 -6.28 3.52 -24.35
CA THR A 133 -7.72 3.72 -24.07
C THR A 133 -8.58 2.71 -24.84
N ILE A 134 -9.73 2.33 -24.29
CA ILE A 134 -10.75 1.54 -25.01
C ILE A 134 -11.16 2.28 -26.28
N ASN A 135 -11.13 1.60 -27.43
CA ASN A 135 -11.63 2.17 -28.67
C ASN A 135 -13.16 2.32 -28.56
N PRO A 136 -13.72 3.54 -28.63
CA PRO A 136 -15.16 3.77 -28.48
C PRO A 136 -15.98 2.99 -29.53
N SER A 137 -15.34 2.64 -30.66
CA SER A 137 -15.98 1.86 -31.72
C SER A 137 -16.28 0.42 -31.33
N LEU A 138 -15.71 -0.12 -30.23
CA LEU A 138 -16.05 -1.46 -29.71
C LEU A 138 -17.53 -1.56 -29.33
N ALA A 139 -18.13 -0.44 -28.91
CA ALA A 139 -19.55 -0.34 -28.63
C ALA A 139 -20.45 -0.54 -29.87
N ARG A 140 -19.88 -0.49 -31.09
CA ARG A 140 -20.62 -0.77 -32.34
C ARG A 140 -20.83 -2.26 -32.62
N ILE A 141 -20.21 -3.14 -31.83
CA ILE A 141 -20.40 -4.59 -31.97
C ILE A 141 -21.72 -4.95 -31.30
N ALA A 142 -22.81 -4.91 -32.07
CA ALA A 142 -24.18 -5.14 -31.58
C ALA A 142 -24.40 -6.55 -30.97
N SER A 143 -23.51 -7.51 -31.24
CA SER A 143 -23.58 -8.85 -30.67
C SER A 143 -22.96 -8.97 -29.27
N LEU A 144 -22.21 -7.96 -28.81
CA LEU A 144 -21.42 -8.05 -27.58
C LEU A 144 -22.31 -8.02 -26.34
N ARG A 145 -22.21 -9.06 -25.51
CA ARG A 145 -23.01 -9.26 -24.31
C ARG A 145 -22.19 -9.18 -23.03
N VAL A 146 -20.93 -9.61 -23.07
CA VAL A 146 -20.04 -9.58 -21.91
C VAL A 146 -18.71 -8.97 -22.31
N ILE A 147 -18.27 -7.98 -21.53
CA ILE A 147 -16.97 -7.34 -21.71
C ILE A 147 -16.22 -7.33 -20.38
N ASP A 148 -15.02 -7.90 -20.37
CA ASP A 148 -14.10 -7.92 -19.23
C ASP A 148 -12.73 -7.39 -19.67
N LEU A 149 -12.33 -6.23 -19.15
CA LEU A 149 -11.15 -5.50 -19.60
C LEU A 149 -10.34 -4.97 -18.43
N THR A 150 -9.00 -5.05 -18.52
CA THR A 150 -8.07 -4.39 -17.59
C THR A 150 -7.33 -3.21 -18.29
N PHE A 151 -7.92 -2.00 -18.35
CA PHE A 151 -7.37 -0.78 -18.98
C PHE A 151 -7.60 0.55 -18.22
N ARG A 152 -6.84 1.59 -18.61
CA ARG A 152 -7.18 3.02 -18.40
C ARG A 152 -8.33 3.43 -19.33
N ALA A 153 -9.59 3.33 -18.88
CA ALA A 153 -10.74 3.80 -19.64
C ALA A 153 -11.41 5.03 -19.00
N ASP A 154 -12.10 5.85 -19.82
CA ASP A 154 -13.03 6.87 -19.31
C ASP A 154 -14.36 6.15 -18.98
N PRO A 155 -14.95 6.37 -17.79
CA PRO A 155 -16.23 5.78 -17.40
C PRO A 155 -17.37 6.02 -18.39
N ARG A 156 -17.32 7.12 -19.16
CA ARG A 156 -18.31 7.45 -20.21
C ARG A 156 -18.40 6.42 -21.33
N TYR A 157 -17.40 5.57 -21.52
CA TYR A 157 -17.46 4.52 -22.55
C TYR A 157 -18.49 3.43 -22.25
N VAL A 158 -18.91 3.26 -20.99
CA VAL A 158 -19.96 2.31 -20.62
C VAL A 158 -21.32 2.73 -21.22
N GLU A 159 -21.56 4.03 -21.36
CA GLU A 159 -22.82 4.58 -21.90
C GLU A 159 -23.07 4.20 -23.37
N LEU A 160 -22.02 3.84 -24.11
CA LEU A 160 -22.12 3.51 -25.52
C LEU A 160 -22.58 2.05 -25.76
N MET A 161 -22.59 1.18 -24.72
CA MET A 161 -22.74 -0.27 -24.87
C MET A 161 -24.18 -0.77 -24.57
N GLN A 162 -25.15 -0.32 -25.37
CA GLN A 162 -26.60 -0.42 -25.10
C GLN A 162 -27.16 -1.85 -24.94
N ASP A 163 -26.54 -2.88 -25.55
CA ASP A 163 -27.04 -4.27 -25.59
C ASP A 163 -26.31 -5.24 -24.62
N THR A 164 -25.48 -4.73 -23.71
CA THR A 164 -24.59 -5.55 -22.88
C THR A 164 -25.30 -6.15 -21.65
N GLU A 165 -25.12 -7.44 -21.41
CA GLU A 165 -25.65 -8.15 -20.23
C GLU A 165 -24.67 -8.13 -19.04
N GLY A 166 -23.35 -8.06 -19.29
CA GLY A 166 -22.33 -8.08 -18.25
C GLY A 166 -21.16 -7.16 -18.57
N VAL A 167 -20.85 -6.24 -17.66
CA VAL A 167 -19.70 -5.33 -17.79
C VAL A 167 -18.77 -5.56 -16.60
N ASN A 168 -17.52 -5.91 -16.86
CA ASN A 168 -16.46 -6.01 -15.87
C ASN A 168 -15.28 -5.11 -16.27
N PHE A 169 -15.15 -3.97 -15.61
CA PHE A 169 -13.97 -3.11 -15.69
C PHE A 169 -13.26 -3.02 -14.34
N SER A 170 -13.25 -4.11 -13.57
CA SER A 170 -12.56 -4.15 -12.29
C SER A 170 -11.03 -4.11 -12.42
N SER A 171 -10.37 -3.75 -11.32
CA SER A 171 -8.90 -3.71 -11.20
C SER A 171 -8.22 -2.83 -12.23
N ASN A 172 -8.80 -1.65 -12.42
CA ASN A 172 -8.39 -0.68 -13.42
C ASN A 172 -7.93 0.63 -12.81
N GLN A 173 -7.61 1.58 -13.68
CA GLN A 173 -7.28 2.95 -13.29
C GLN A 173 -8.40 3.92 -13.71
N LEU A 174 -9.66 3.46 -13.74
CA LEU A 174 -10.81 4.32 -14.02
C LEU A 174 -10.91 5.38 -12.92
N SER A 175 -11.10 6.65 -13.29
CA SER A 175 -11.18 7.77 -12.36
C SER A 175 -12.26 8.75 -12.78
N GLY A 176 -12.74 9.56 -11.83
CA GLY A 176 -13.85 10.48 -12.04
C GLY A 176 -15.18 9.90 -11.55
N GLN A 177 -16.27 10.61 -11.86
CA GLN A 177 -17.60 10.23 -11.38
C GLN A 177 -18.23 9.14 -12.24
N LEU A 178 -19.07 8.32 -11.61
CA LEU A 178 -19.92 7.36 -12.33
C LEU A 178 -21.01 8.14 -13.08
N PRO A 179 -21.16 7.98 -14.40
CA PRO A 179 -22.07 8.81 -15.16
C PRO A 179 -23.51 8.28 -15.09
N ASP A 180 -24.50 9.18 -15.02
CA ASP A 180 -25.93 8.85 -14.88
C ASP A 180 -26.44 7.93 -16.00
N GLY A 181 -25.87 8.05 -17.20
CA GLY A 181 -26.24 7.26 -18.37
C GLY A 181 -26.00 5.76 -18.22
N ILE A 182 -25.17 5.33 -17.25
CA ILE A 182 -24.91 3.90 -16.98
C ILE A 182 -26.18 3.14 -16.58
N TRP A 183 -27.14 3.82 -15.97
CA TRP A 183 -28.43 3.24 -15.58
C TRP A 183 -29.43 3.14 -16.74
N SER A 184 -29.08 3.60 -17.93
CA SER A 184 -29.90 3.45 -19.15
C SER A 184 -29.66 2.11 -19.87
N LEU A 185 -28.77 1.25 -19.34
CA LEU A 185 -28.46 -0.06 -19.88
C LEU A 185 -29.46 -1.13 -19.38
N TYR A 186 -30.72 -1.06 -19.82
CA TYR A 186 -31.81 -1.90 -19.29
C TYR A 186 -31.57 -3.42 -19.37
N GLY A 187 -30.70 -3.88 -20.27
CA GLY A 187 -30.29 -5.28 -20.43
C GLY A 187 -29.27 -5.79 -19.41
N LEU A 188 -28.66 -4.89 -18.61
CA LEU A 188 -27.54 -5.20 -17.74
C LEU A 188 -27.95 -6.14 -16.59
N ARG A 189 -27.18 -7.22 -16.44
CA ARG A 189 -27.34 -8.26 -15.40
C ARG A 189 -26.19 -8.26 -14.40
N SER A 190 -24.98 -7.90 -14.83
CA SER A 190 -23.81 -7.85 -13.96
C SER A 190 -22.98 -6.60 -14.25
N LEU A 191 -22.61 -5.87 -13.20
CA LEU A 191 -21.71 -4.73 -13.28
C LEU A 191 -20.60 -4.86 -12.23
N ASP A 192 -19.36 -4.97 -12.68
CA ASP A 192 -18.19 -4.93 -11.79
C ASP A 192 -17.27 -3.79 -12.21
N LEU A 193 -17.16 -2.79 -11.34
CA LEU A 193 -16.26 -1.64 -11.48
C LEU A 193 -15.28 -1.57 -10.29
N SER A 194 -15.10 -2.68 -9.57
CA SER A 194 -14.33 -2.70 -8.33
C SER A 194 -12.84 -2.43 -8.53
N ASN A 195 -12.13 -2.03 -7.48
CA ASN A 195 -10.68 -1.81 -7.50
C ASN A 195 -10.27 -0.79 -8.57
N ASN A 196 -10.82 0.43 -8.46
CA ASN A 196 -10.61 1.55 -9.36
C ASN A 196 -10.43 2.86 -8.55
N PHE A 197 -10.37 4.00 -9.23
CA PHE A 197 -10.30 5.33 -8.61
C PHE A 197 -11.58 6.16 -8.86
N LEU A 198 -12.73 5.52 -9.05
CA LEU A 198 -14.02 6.20 -9.23
C LEU A 198 -14.39 6.95 -7.96
N GLU A 199 -14.90 8.17 -8.09
CA GLU A 199 -15.18 9.09 -6.98
C GLU A 199 -16.54 9.77 -7.13
N GLY A 200 -16.98 10.50 -6.09
CA GLY A 200 -18.30 11.13 -6.07
C GLY A 200 -19.41 10.18 -5.63
N GLU A 201 -20.66 10.63 -5.75
CA GLU A 201 -21.83 9.85 -5.32
C GLU A 201 -22.25 8.84 -6.40
N ILE A 202 -22.93 7.76 -6.00
CA ILE A 202 -23.60 6.88 -6.97
C ILE A 202 -24.83 7.65 -7.49
N PRO A 203 -24.97 7.86 -8.81
CA PRO A 203 -26.13 8.57 -9.34
C PRO A 203 -27.45 7.88 -9.02
N GLU A 204 -28.49 8.68 -8.81
CA GLU A 204 -29.85 8.17 -8.69
C GLU A 204 -30.34 7.54 -10.00
N GLY A 205 -31.20 6.53 -9.89
CA GLY A 205 -31.81 5.89 -11.06
C GLY A 205 -31.37 4.45 -11.33
N ILE A 206 -30.45 3.89 -10.54
CA ILE A 206 -30.07 2.45 -10.60
C ILE A 206 -31.30 1.51 -10.57
N GLY A 207 -32.39 1.95 -9.96
CA GLY A 207 -33.66 1.23 -9.92
C GLY A 207 -34.34 0.98 -11.26
N SER A 208 -33.89 1.60 -12.37
CA SER A 208 -34.33 1.30 -13.74
C SER A 208 -33.83 -0.05 -14.25
N LEU A 209 -32.78 -0.62 -13.62
CA LEU A 209 -32.13 -1.85 -14.04
C LEU A 209 -32.81 -3.09 -13.45
N TYR A 210 -34.03 -3.39 -13.88
CA TYR A 210 -34.83 -4.51 -13.36
C TYR A 210 -34.19 -5.90 -13.57
N SER A 211 -33.27 -6.02 -14.53
CA SER A 211 -32.57 -7.26 -14.87
C SER A 211 -31.30 -7.48 -14.04
N LEU A 212 -30.88 -6.52 -13.22
CA LEU A 212 -29.61 -6.55 -12.52
C LEU A 212 -29.57 -7.64 -11.45
N ARG A 213 -28.50 -8.44 -11.46
CA ARG A 213 -28.27 -9.60 -10.58
C ARG A 213 -27.02 -9.43 -9.73
N ALA A 214 -26.01 -8.73 -10.20
CA ALA A 214 -24.78 -8.50 -9.46
C ALA A 214 -24.29 -7.07 -9.70
N ILE A 215 -23.90 -6.41 -8.62
CA ILE A 215 -23.20 -5.14 -8.68
C ILE A 215 -22.02 -5.16 -7.69
N ASN A 216 -20.84 -4.84 -8.20
CA ASN A 216 -19.62 -4.75 -7.43
C ASN A 216 -18.94 -3.41 -7.73
N LEU A 217 -18.97 -2.51 -6.75
CA LEU A 217 -18.32 -1.20 -6.79
C LEU A 217 -17.20 -1.08 -5.74
N GLY A 218 -16.79 -2.21 -5.16
CA GLY A 218 -15.87 -2.23 -4.04
C GLY A 218 -14.49 -1.62 -4.37
N LYS A 219 -13.74 -1.16 -3.37
CA LYS A 219 -12.37 -0.60 -3.53
C LYS A 219 -12.32 0.57 -4.53
N ASN A 220 -13.13 1.59 -4.25
CA ASN A 220 -13.18 2.85 -5.01
C ASN A 220 -13.14 4.03 -4.03
N LYS A 221 -13.49 5.24 -4.48
CA LYS A 221 -13.59 6.45 -3.66
C LYS A 221 -15.02 7.01 -3.68
N PHE A 222 -16.03 6.17 -3.87
CA PHE A 222 -17.42 6.62 -3.86
C PHE A 222 -17.80 7.19 -2.50
N SER A 223 -18.47 8.34 -2.49
CA SER A 223 -18.89 9.08 -1.30
C SER A 223 -20.41 9.28 -1.27
N GLY A 224 -20.92 9.99 -0.27
CA GLY A 224 -22.35 10.26 -0.15
C GLY A 224 -23.12 9.09 0.47
N ARG A 225 -24.42 9.02 0.22
CA ARG A 225 -25.31 7.96 0.74
C ARG A 225 -25.48 6.85 -0.30
N ILE A 226 -25.87 5.65 0.16
CA ILE A 226 -26.31 4.59 -0.75
C ILE A 226 -27.68 5.01 -1.32
N PRO A 227 -27.86 5.05 -2.67
CA PRO A 227 -29.10 5.51 -3.29
C PRO A 227 -30.33 4.69 -2.88
N ASP A 228 -31.43 5.36 -2.55
CA ASP A 228 -32.70 4.70 -2.19
C ASP A 228 -33.23 3.84 -3.36
N SER A 229 -32.93 4.23 -4.60
CA SER A 229 -33.38 3.54 -5.81
C SER A 229 -32.81 2.11 -5.95
N ILE A 230 -31.74 1.75 -5.24
CA ILE A 230 -31.12 0.41 -5.29
C ILE A 230 -32.10 -0.71 -4.89
N GLY A 231 -33.02 -0.42 -3.96
CA GLY A 231 -34.05 -1.36 -3.50
C GLY A 231 -35.04 -1.79 -4.59
N SER A 232 -35.05 -1.13 -5.75
CA SER A 232 -35.89 -1.51 -6.89
C SER A 232 -35.28 -2.62 -7.77
N CYS A 233 -34.00 -2.97 -7.57
CA CYS A 233 -33.34 -4.08 -8.27
C CYS A 233 -33.73 -5.44 -7.66
N LEU A 234 -34.98 -5.87 -7.86
CA LEU A 234 -35.57 -7.03 -7.16
C LEU A 234 -34.87 -8.38 -7.43
N LEU A 235 -34.13 -8.48 -8.54
CA LEU A 235 -33.38 -9.67 -8.93
C LEU A 235 -31.93 -9.69 -8.42
N LEU A 236 -31.50 -8.66 -7.68
CA LEU A 236 -30.14 -8.53 -7.20
C LEU A 236 -29.80 -9.64 -6.21
N ARG A 237 -28.68 -10.32 -6.47
CA ARG A 237 -28.12 -11.42 -5.68
C ARG A 237 -26.85 -10.98 -4.96
N LEU A 238 -25.97 -10.27 -5.66
CA LEU A 238 -24.70 -9.80 -5.14
C LEU A 238 -24.67 -8.27 -5.12
N LEU A 239 -24.41 -7.70 -3.95
CA LEU A 239 -24.18 -6.27 -3.75
C LEU A 239 -22.89 -6.10 -2.94
N ASP A 240 -21.85 -5.61 -3.60
CA ASP A 240 -20.58 -5.27 -2.96
C ASP A 240 -20.27 -3.78 -3.16
N LEU A 241 -20.27 -3.03 -2.06
CA LEU A 241 -19.92 -1.61 -1.98
C LEU A 241 -18.71 -1.39 -1.04
N SER A 242 -17.92 -2.43 -0.78
CA SER A 242 -16.86 -2.40 0.21
C SER A 242 -15.72 -1.42 -0.11
N GLU A 243 -14.94 -1.01 0.89
CA GLU A 243 -13.75 -0.17 0.77
C GLU A 243 -14.01 1.10 -0.05
N ASN A 244 -14.98 1.89 0.39
CA ASN A 244 -15.38 3.18 -0.19
C ASN A 244 -15.55 4.23 0.93
N LEU A 245 -16.16 5.38 0.62
CA LEU A 245 -16.42 6.49 1.54
C LEU A 245 -17.92 6.72 1.77
N PHE A 246 -18.77 5.68 1.63
CA PHE A 246 -20.21 5.80 1.86
C PHE A 246 -20.51 6.17 3.31
N SER A 247 -21.49 7.04 3.50
CA SER A 247 -21.87 7.60 4.80
C SER A 247 -23.40 7.59 4.99
N GLY A 248 -23.85 7.85 6.21
CA GLY A 248 -25.26 7.76 6.58
C GLY A 248 -25.71 6.33 6.91
N GLY A 249 -27.03 6.13 6.99
CA GLY A 249 -27.64 4.83 7.28
C GLY A 249 -27.99 4.03 6.02
N LEU A 250 -28.40 2.78 6.22
CA LEU A 250 -28.85 1.92 5.11
C LEU A 250 -30.28 2.28 4.70
N PRO A 251 -30.56 2.42 3.39
CA PRO A 251 -31.87 2.83 2.90
C PRO A 251 -32.93 1.73 3.13
N GLU A 252 -34.12 2.11 3.62
CA GLU A 252 -35.23 1.19 3.91
C GLU A 252 -35.71 0.41 2.68
N SER A 253 -35.55 0.98 1.49
CA SER A 253 -35.92 0.34 0.22
C SER A 253 -35.19 -0.99 -0.01
N MET A 254 -33.99 -1.17 0.55
CA MET A 254 -33.20 -2.41 0.44
C MET A 254 -33.90 -3.63 1.05
N GLN A 255 -34.90 -3.44 1.92
CA GLN A 255 -35.77 -4.52 2.41
C GLN A 255 -36.41 -5.34 1.27
N ARG A 256 -36.57 -4.74 0.08
CA ARG A 256 -37.18 -5.38 -1.09
C ARG A 256 -36.23 -6.36 -1.81
N LEU A 257 -34.93 -6.35 -1.51
CA LEU A 257 -33.89 -7.18 -2.15
C LEU A 257 -33.92 -8.64 -1.66
N ARG A 258 -35.04 -9.32 -1.86
CA ARG A 258 -35.28 -10.67 -1.32
C ARG A 258 -34.39 -11.76 -1.93
N MET A 259 -33.77 -11.51 -3.08
CA MET A 259 -32.89 -12.46 -3.77
C MET A 259 -31.41 -12.30 -3.37
N CYS A 260 -31.09 -11.28 -2.56
CA CYS A 260 -29.72 -10.98 -2.17
C CYS A 260 -29.15 -12.13 -1.32
N ASN A 261 -28.03 -12.69 -1.77
CA ASN A 261 -27.29 -13.74 -1.11
C ASN A 261 -25.91 -13.29 -0.61
N TYR A 262 -25.37 -12.20 -1.16
CA TYR A 262 -24.09 -11.64 -0.80
C TYR A 262 -24.24 -10.13 -0.64
N LEU A 263 -24.04 -9.65 0.59
CA LEU A 263 -24.04 -8.23 0.92
C LEU A 263 -22.74 -7.87 1.62
N SER A 264 -21.92 -7.05 0.99
CA SER A 264 -20.69 -6.51 1.55
C SER A 264 -20.70 -4.99 1.52
N LEU A 265 -20.63 -4.37 2.69
CA LEU A 265 -20.52 -2.92 2.91
C LEU A 265 -19.25 -2.58 3.70
N ARG A 266 -18.31 -3.53 3.79
CA ARG A 266 -17.09 -3.44 4.57
C ARG A 266 -16.32 -2.14 4.31
N GLY A 267 -15.68 -1.53 5.31
CA GLY A 267 -14.70 -0.47 5.08
C GLY A 267 -15.31 0.80 4.52
N ASN A 268 -16.39 1.29 5.13
CA ASN A 268 -17.06 2.54 4.78
C ASN A 268 -17.23 3.42 6.03
N LEU A 269 -17.92 4.55 5.89
CA LEU A 269 -18.25 5.48 6.98
C LEU A 269 -19.74 5.40 7.36
N LEU A 270 -20.37 4.22 7.21
CA LEU A 270 -21.79 4.02 7.50
C LEU A 270 -22.04 4.11 9.02
N THR A 271 -23.13 4.76 9.39
CA THR A 271 -23.45 5.13 10.78
C THR A 271 -24.85 4.69 11.17
N GLY A 272 -25.13 4.67 12.47
CA GLY A 272 -26.45 4.38 13.02
C GLY A 272 -26.66 2.89 13.27
N GLU A 273 -27.88 2.52 13.65
CA GLU A 273 -28.22 1.11 13.87
C GLU A 273 -28.48 0.40 12.54
N VAL A 274 -28.07 -0.88 12.47
CA VAL A 274 -28.37 -1.73 11.31
C VAL A 274 -29.88 -2.00 11.28
N PRO A 275 -30.60 -1.61 10.21
CA PRO A 275 -32.04 -1.75 10.16
C PRO A 275 -32.53 -3.18 10.36
N ALA A 276 -33.70 -3.30 11.01
CA ALA A 276 -34.25 -4.58 11.44
C ALA A 276 -34.46 -5.59 10.30
N TRP A 277 -34.71 -5.10 9.08
CA TRP A 277 -35.00 -5.93 7.91
C TRP A 277 -33.81 -6.77 7.43
N ILE A 278 -32.56 -6.35 7.67
CA ILE A 278 -31.36 -7.13 7.30
C ILE A 278 -31.37 -8.49 7.98
N TRP A 279 -31.71 -8.49 9.27
CA TRP A 279 -31.82 -9.70 10.09
C TRP A 279 -32.98 -10.61 9.66
N GLY A 280 -33.84 -10.18 8.73
CA GLY A 280 -34.92 -10.96 8.13
C GLY A 280 -34.64 -11.49 6.72
N MET A 281 -33.48 -11.19 6.12
CA MET A 281 -33.16 -11.56 4.74
C MET A 281 -32.73 -13.03 4.63
N ARG A 282 -33.70 -13.93 4.54
CA ARG A 282 -33.49 -15.40 4.58
C ARG A 282 -32.57 -16.00 3.51
N ASN A 283 -32.31 -15.28 2.41
CA ASN A 283 -31.45 -15.73 1.33
C ASN A 283 -29.98 -15.33 1.49
N LEU A 284 -29.64 -14.51 2.49
CA LEU A 284 -28.25 -14.11 2.75
C LEU A 284 -27.40 -15.33 3.12
N GLY A 285 -26.35 -15.55 2.33
CA GLY A 285 -25.27 -16.48 2.59
C GLY A 285 -24.04 -15.79 3.17
N THR A 286 -23.74 -14.57 2.74
CA THR A 286 -22.62 -13.77 3.27
C THR A 286 -23.12 -12.37 3.63
N LEU A 287 -22.82 -11.94 4.85
CA LEU A 287 -23.07 -10.59 5.34
C LEU A 287 -21.78 -10.01 5.94
N ASP A 288 -21.21 -9.02 5.26
CA ASP A 288 -20.04 -8.28 5.73
C ASP A 288 -20.37 -6.80 5.91
N LEU A 289 -20.45 -6.36 7.17
CA LEU A 289 -20.68 -4.97 7.58
C LEU A 289 -19.44 -4.41 8.30
N SER A 290 -18.29 -5.08 8.23
CA SER A 290 -17.11 -4.77 9.04
C SER A 290 -16.49 -3.41 8.71
N ALA A 291 -15.65 -2.89 9.61
CA ALA A 291 -14.93 -1.63 9.43
C ALA A 291 -15.85 -0.46 9.03
N ASN A 292 -16.89 -0.23 9.84
CA ASN A 292 -17.84 0.86 9.71
C ASN A 292 -18.04 1.53 11.09
N VAL A 293 -19.05 2.39 11.20
CA VAL A 293 -19.42 3.08 12.44
C VAL A 293 -20.84 2.66 12.88
N PHE A 294 -21.24 1.41 12.59
CA PHE A 294 -22.55 0.90 13.01
C PHE A 294 -22.62 0.75 14.54
N SER A 295 -23.76 1.12 15.10
CA SER A 295 -24.06 1.05 16.53
C SER A 295 -25.28 0.16 16.80
N GLY A 296 -25.68 0.07 18.07
CA GLY A 296 -26.83 -0.74 18.49
C GLY A 296 -26.44 -2.16 18.87
N GLN A 297 -27.45 -3.00 19.10
CA GLN A 297 -27.26 -4.40 19.51
C GLN A 297 -27.55 -5.36 18.36
N ILE A 298 -26.93 -6.54 18.38
CA ILE A 298 -27.27 -7.63 17.45
C ILE A 298 -28.60 -8.24 17.91
N PRO A 299 -29.71 -8.12 17.15
CA PRO A 299 -31.01 -8.54 17.61
C PRO A 299 -31.22 -10.04 17.49
N ASN A 300 -32.17 -10.59 18.27
CA ASN A 300 -32.59 -12.00 18.20
C ASN A 300 -33.15 -12.42 16.83
N SER A 301 -33.49 -11.47 15.96
CA SER A 301 -33.94 -11.77 14.60
C SER A 301 -32.84 -12.36 13.73
N ILE A 302 -31.55 -12.21 14.08
CA ILE A 302 -30.43 -12.79 13.32
C ILE A 302 -30.58 -14.31 13.12
N GLY A 303 -31.22 -15.01 14.07
CA GLY A 303 -31.54 -16.44 13.96
C GLY A 303 -32.48 -16.80 12.79
N ASN A 304 -33.03 -15.83 12.06
CA ASN A 304 -33.81 -16.06 10.84
C ASN A 304 -32.95 -16.25 9.58
N LEU A 305 -31.65 -15.96 9.65
CA LEU A 305 -30.71 -16.06 8.53
C LEU A 305 -30.20 -17.50 8.36
N LEU A 306 -31.11 -18.42 8.02
CA LEU A 306 -30.84 -19.86 8.01
C LEU A 306 -29.81 -20.31 6.96
N LEU A 307 -29.61 -19.53 5.90
CA LEU A 307 -28.64 -19.81 4.84
C LEU A 307 -27.27 -19.13 5.06
N LEU A 308 -27.12 -18.38 6.15
CA LEU A 308 -25.91 -17.62 6.44
C LEU A 308 -24.73 -18.56 6.69
N LYS A 309 -23.65 -18.35 5.95
CA LYS A 309 -22.37 -19.05 6.02
C LYS A 309 -21.28 -18.19 6.62
N GLU A 310 -21.29 -16.91 6.30
CA GLU A 310 -20.26 -15.96 6.73
C GLU A 310 -20.91 -14.71 7.30
N LEU A 311 -20.55 -14.39 8.54
CA LEU A 311 -20.96 -13.19 9.23
C LEU A 311 -19.72 -12.41 9.66
N ASN A 312 -19.57 -11.19 9.15
CA ASN A 312 -18.51 -10.29 9.57
C ASN A 312 -19.09 -8.94 9.97
N LEU A 313 -19.04 -8.64 11.27
CA LEU A 313 -19.48 -7.39 11.88
C LEU A 313 -18.31 -6.66 12.56
N SER A 314 -17.06 -7.08 12.31
CA SER A 314 -15.91 -6.61 13.06
C SER A 314 -15.61 -5.13 12.88
N SER A 315 -14.87 -4.53 13.79
CA SER A 315 -14.46 -3.11 13.72
C SER A 315 -15.64 -2.15 13.56
N ASN A 316 -16.60 -2.23 14.49
CA ASN A 316 -17.79 -1.38 14.57
C ASN A 316 -18.03 -0.96 16.04
N GLN A 317 -19.22 -0.45 16.35
CA GLN A 317 -19.64 -0.06 17.70
C GLN A 317 -20.81 -0.91 18.22
N PHE A 318 -20.94 -2.17 17.77
CA PHE A 318 -22.00 -3.06 18.24
C PHE A 318 -21.83 -3.35 19.74
N GLY A 319 -22.92 -3.19 20.49
CA GLY A 319 -22.99 -3.44 21.92
C GLY A 319 -23.97 -4.56 22.28
N GLY A 320 -24.24 -4.73 23.57
CA GLY A 320 -25.10 -5.80 24.08
C GLY A 320 -24.40 -7.16 24.07
N SER A 321 -25.16 -8.22 24.31
CA SER A 321 -24.67 -9.60 24.32
C SER A 321 -24.94 -10.31 22.99
N LEU A 322 -24.17 -11.36 22.71
CA LEU A 322 -24.44 -12.22 21.57
C LEU A 322 -25.77 -12.97 21.78
N PRO A 323 -26.71 -12.91 20.80
CA PRO A 323 -28.05 -13.45 20.99
C PRO A 323 -28.10 -14.98 20.86
N GLU A 324 -28.77 -15.65 21.81
CA GLU A 324 -29.00 -17.11 21.81
C GLU A 324 -29.68 -17.64 20.53
N SER A 325 -30.46 -16.78 19.86
CA SER A 325 -31.11 -17.11 18.60
C SER A 325 -30.16 -17.58 17.48
N MET A 326 -28.87 -17.22 17.55
CA MET A 326 -27.86 -17.62 16.57
C MET A 326 -27.63 -19.12 16.52
N THR A 327 -28.05 -19.87 17.55
CA THR A 327 -28.11 -21.34 17.53
C THR A 327 -28.91 -21.92 16.35
N LYS A 328 -29.77 -21.11 15.70
CA LYS A 328 -30.53 -21.51 14.50
C LYS A 328 -29.72 -21.40 13.19
N CYS A 329 -28.59 -20.70 13.19
CA CYS A 329 -27.76 -20.48 12.00
C CYS A 329 -26.83 -21.68 11.77
N THR A 330 -27.41 -22.85 11.47
CA THR A 330 -26.69 -24.13 11.37
C THR A 330 -25.73 -24.25 10.17
N ASN A 331 -25.85 -23.36 9.19
CA ASN A 331 -24.95 -23.29 8.04
C ASN A 331 -23.76 -22.35 8.25
N LEU A 332 -23.69 -21.66 9.40
CA LEU A 332 -22.64 -20.69 9.68
C LEU A 332 -21.30 -21.42 9.79
N VAL A 333 -20.31 -20.93 9.03
CA VAL A 333 -18.96 -21.48 8.94
C VAL A 333 -17.96 -20.53 9.59
N ALA A 334 -18.10 -19.24 9.34
CA ALA A 334 -17.21 -18.21 9.85
C ALA A 334 -17.99 -17.07 10.49
N MET A 335 -17.53 -16.65 11.67
CA MET A 335 -18.08 -15.51 12.39
C MET A 335 -16.94 -14.64 12.92
N ASP A 336 -16.93 -13.38 12.49
CA ASP A 336 -16.05 -12.35 13.03
C ASP A 336 -16.88 -11.17 13.53
N VAL A 337 -16.84 -10.95 14.85
CA VAL A 337 -17.48 -9.81 15.52
C VAL A 337 -16.46 -9.07 16.38
N SER A 338 -15.17 -9.22 16.07
CA SER A 338 -14.07 -8.59 16.80
C SER A 338 -14.10 -7.06 16.74
N HIS A 339 -13.38 -6.40 17.64
CA HIS A 339 -13.23 -4.95 17.71
C HIS A 339 -14.59 -4.23 17.75
N ASN A 340 -15.42 -4.62 18.71
CA ASN A 340 -16.74 -4.04 18.99
C ASN A 340 -16.86 -3.71 20.50
N LEU A 341 -18.06 -3.36 20.94
CA LEU A 341 -18.39 -3.07 22.34
C LEU A 341 -19.24 -4.18 22.97
N LEU A 342 -19.15 -5.42 22.47
CA LEU A 342 -19.96 -6.54 22.95
C LEU A 342 -19.62 -6.89 24.39
N THR A 343 -20.65 -7.26 25.16
CA THR A 343 -20.59 -7.52 26.61
C THR A 343 -21.27 -8.84 26.95
N GLY A 344 -21.15 -9.27 28.20
CA GLY A 344 -21.76 -10.51 28.69
C GLY A 344 -20.89 -11.74 28.46
N ASN A 345 -21.42 -12.88 28.89
CA ASN A 345 -20.72 -14.16 28.84
C ASN A 345 -20.70 -14.73 27.42
N LEU A 346 -19.70 -15.58 27.14
CA LEU A 346 -19.61 -16.32 25.89
C LEU A 346 -20.70 -17.41 25.80
N PRO A 347 -21.65 -17.34 24.84
CA PRO A 347 -22.69 -18.36 24.72
C PRO A 347 -22.16 -19.73 24.29
N ALA A 348 -22.73 -20.80 24.84
CA ALA A 348 -22.31 -22.17 24.55
C ALA A 348 -22.52 -22.60 23.08
N TRP A 349 -23.48 -21.97 22.38
CA TRP A 349 -23.77 -22.30 20.99
C TRP A 349 -22.60 -22.04 20.03
N ILE A 350 -21.68 -21.15 20.40
CA ILE A 350 -20.49 -20.79 19.61
C ILE A 350 -19.63 -22.02 19.32
N PHE A 351 -19.55 -22.94 20.28
CA PHE A 351 -18.77 -24.16 20.12
C PHE A 351 -19.61 -25.33 19.59
N SER A 352 -20.95 -25.28 19.70
CA SER A 352 -21.83 -26.39 19.29
C SER A 352 -22.27 -26.33 17.82
N LEU A 353 -22.28 -25.15 17.19
CA LEU A 353 -22.66 -25.00 15.77
C LEU A 353 -21.65 -25.59 14.78
N GLY A 354 -20.42 -25.87 15.22
CA GLY A 354 -19.37 -26.42 14.36
C GLY A 354 -18.78 -25.41 13.38
N LEU A 355 -18.62 -24.17 13.85
CA LEU A 355 -17.91 -23.10 13.15
C LEU A 355 -16.44 -23.50 12.88
N GLN A 356 -15.90 -23.05 11.76
CA GLN A 356 -14.48 -23.20 11.42
C GLN A 356 -13.66 -22.01 11.93
N THR A 357 -14.22 -20.80 11.88
CA THR A 357 -13.55 -19.57 12.29
C THR A 357 -14.43 -18.78 13.25
N ILE A 358 -13.87 -18.45 14.42
CA ILE A 358 -14.51 -17.66 15.45
C ILE A 358 -13.53 -16.56 15.87
N SER A 359 -13.90 -15.31 15.60
CA SER A 359 -13.16 -14.13 16.04
C SER A 359 -14.05 -13.20 16.86
N LEU A 360 -13.68 -13.04 18.12
CA LEU A 360 -14.37 -12.23 19.14
C LEU A 360 -13.41 -11.22 19.77
N ALA A 361 -12.22 -11.06 19.20
CA ALA A 361 -11.13 -10.27 19.75
C ALA A 361 -11.54 -8.81 20.02
N GLY A 362 -10.95 -8.15 21.01
CA GLY A 362 -11.12 -6.70 21.19
C GLY A 362 -12.55 -6.27 21.55
N ASN A 363 -13.25 -7.05 22.36
CA ASN A 363 -14.58 -6.74 22.89
C ASN A 363 -14.52 -6.56 24.42
N LYS A 364 -15.69 -6.51 25.08
CA LYS A 364 -15.84 -6.43 26.55
C LYS A 364 -16.51 -7.70 27.10
N LEU A 365 -16.30 -8.85 26.46
CA LEU A 365 -16.86 -10.13 26.90
C LEU A 365 -16.22 -10.54 28.23
N ASN A 366 -17.01 -11.15 29.11
CA ASN A 366 -16.57 -11.56 30.44
C ASN A 366 -17.03 -13.00 30.76
N GLY A 367 -16.83 -13.43 32.00
CA GLY A 367 -17.17 -14.79 32.44
C GLY A 367 -16.09 -15.81 32.06
N SER A 368 -16.40 -17.08 32.33
CA SER A 368 -15.56 -18.24 32.02
C SER A 368 -15.79 -18.76 30.60
N VAL A 369 -14.74 -19.31 30.00
CA VAL A 369 -14.85 -20.05 28.74
C VAL A 369 -15.33 -21.47 29.06
N GLU A 370 -16.64 -21.68 29.03
CA GLU A 370 -17.25 -22.98 29.25
C GLU A 370 -17.49 -23.70 27.91
N TYR A 371 -16.80 -24.82 27.71
CA TYR A 371 -17.15 -25.80 26.69
C TYR A 371 -17.47 -27.12 27.40
N SER A 372 -18.62 -27.70 27.10
CA SER A 372 -19.05 -28.98 27.68
C SER A 372 -18.68 -30.12 26.72
N PRO A 373 -17.64 -30.94 27.01
CA PRO A 373 -17.25 -32.07 26.16
C PRO A 373 -18.20 -33.28 26.27
N LEU A 374 -19.18 -33.23 27.19
CA LEU A 374 -20.05 -34.37 27.56
C LEU A 374 -21.33 -34.51 26.72
N THR A 375 -21.60 -33.61 25.78
CA THR A 375 -22.75 -33.73 24.87
C THR A 375 -22.38 -34.52 23.61
N SER A 376 -23.36 -35.22 23.03
CA SER A 376 -23.29 -36.08 21.83
C SER A 376 -22.87 -35.37 20.52
N MET A 377 -22.19 -34.23 20.61
CA MET A 377 -21.89 -33.28 19.54
C MET A 377 -20.40 -33.27 19.14
N ALA A 378 -19.69 -34.37 19.37
CA ALA A 378 -18.24 -34.50 19.08
C ALA A 378 -17.84 -34.15 17.63
N ALA A 379 -18.77 -34.27 16.68
CA ALA A 379 -18.54 -33.92 15.27
C ALA A 379 -18.42 -32.40 15.02
N SER A 380 -19.03 -31.55 15.86
CA SER A 380 -18.97 -30.10 15.69
C SER A 380 -17.59 -29.53 16.05
N TYR A 381 -16.95 -30.06 17.10
CA TYR A 381 -15.65 -29.59 17.60
C TYR A 381 -14.49 -29.86 16.64
N GLN A 382 -14.64 -30.84 15.74
CA GLN A 382 -13.62 -31.22 14.76
C GLN A 382 -13.50 -30.23 13.58
N ARG A 383 -14.35 -29.21 13.49
CA ARG A 383 -14.30 -28.24 12.40
C ARG A 383 -13.55 -26.97 12.76
N LEU A 384 -13.44 -26.64 14.04
CA LEU A 384 -12.87 -25.38 14.49
C LEU A 384 -11.37 -25.32 14.18
N GLN A 385 -10.97 -24.33 13.39
CA GLN A 385 -9.60 -24.08 12.97
C GLN A 385 -9.03 -22.81 13.59
N VAL A 386 -9.84 -21.77 13.74
CA VAL A 386 -9.42 -20.46 14.27
C VAL A 386 -10.32 -20.07 15.42
N LEU A 387 -9.73 -19.84 16.59
CA LEU A 387 -10.38 -19.29 17.77
C LEU A 387 -9.58 -18.10 18.30
N ASP A 388 -10.11 -16.89 18.09
CA ASP A 388 -9.57 -15.66 18.66
C ASP A 388 -10.55 -15.04 19.66
N LEU A 389 -10.17 -15.09 20.94
CA LEU A 389 -10.88 -14.52 22.09
C LEU A 389 -10.08 -13.39 22.74
N SER A 390 -9.02 -12.90 22.08
CA SER A 390 -8.06 -12.00 22.69
C SER A 390 -8.62 -10.63 23.04
N SER A 391 -7.95 -9.89 23.92
CA SER A 391 -8.32 -8.51 24.27
C SER A 391 -9.79 -8.39 24.72
N ASN A 392 -10.19 -9.22 25.68
CA ASN A 392 -11.50 -9.20 26.33
C ASN A 392 -11.31 -9.14 27.87
N ALA A 393 -12.40 -9.31 28.63
CA ALA A 393 -12.39 -9.44 30.08
C ALA A 393 -12.72 -10.87 30.55
N LEU A 394 -12.36 -11.89 29.76
CA LEU A 394 -12.60 -13.28 30.10
C LEU A 394 -11.77 -13.69 31.32
N SER A 395 -12.34 -14.56 32.14
CA SER A 395 -11.78 -15.00 33.42
C SER A 395 -11.93 -16.52 33.60
N GLY A 396 -11.49 -17.07 34.72
CA GLY A 396 -11.51 -18.50 34.97
C GLY A 396 -10.34 -19.24 34.32
N GLU A 397 -10.40 -20.57 34.35
CA GLU A 397 -9.31 -21.44 33.92
C GLU A 397 -9.50 -21.91 32.46
N ILE A 398 -8.38 -22.21 31.79
CA ILE A 398 -8.41 -22.90 30.50
C ILE A 398 -8.66 -24.39 30.79
N LEU A 399 -9.88 -24.87 30.53
CA LEU A 399 -10.26 -26.25 30.84
C LEU A 399 -9.47 -27.28 29.99
N SER A 400 -9.50 -28.55 30.40
CA SER A 400 -8.79 -29.62 29.65
C SER A 400 -9.49 -30.03 28.36
N GLY A 401 -10.81 -29.79 28.25
CA GLY A 401 -11.59 -30.12 27.06
C GLY A 401 -11.23 -29.33 25.79
N ILE A 402 -10.29 -28.38 25.84
CA ILE A 402 -9.73 -27.72 24.65
C ILE A 402 -9.16 -28.74 23.64
N ALA A 403 -8.71 -29.90 24.11
CA ALA A 403 -8.24 -30.98 23.25
C ALA A 403 -9.31 -31.56 22.31
N ALA A 404 -10.61 -31.33 22.59
CA ALA A 404 -11.69 -31.74 21.69
C ALA A 404 -11.62 -31.03 20.32
N PHE A 405 -10.97 -29.86 20.24
CA PHE A 405 -10.79 -29.08 19.01
C PHE A 405 -9.55 -29.52 18.23
N SER A 406 -9.49 -30.79 17.82
CA SER A 406 -8.29 -31.39 17.22
C SER A 406 -7.83 -30.78 15.88
N SER A 407 -8.70 -30.02 15.21
CA SER A 407 -8.42 -29.31 13.96
C SER A 407 -7.93 -27.86 14.16
N LEU A 408 -7.76 -27.42 15.41
CA LEU A 408 -7.42 -26.05 15.75
C LEU A 408 -6.01 -25.71 15.29
N GLN A 409 -5.89 -24.69 14.44
CA GLN A 409 -4.65 -24.18 13.88
C GLN A 409 -4.21 -22.88 14.56
N PHE A 410 -5.15 -22.06 15.01
CA PHE A 410 -4.89 -20.77 15.64
C PHE A 410 -5.71 -20.64 16.92
N LEU A 411 -5.02 -20.49 18.04
CA LEU A 411 -5.62 -20.24 19.35
C LEU A 411 -5.02 -18.97 19.96
N ASN A 412 -5.84 -17.95 20.09
CA ASN A 412 -5.47 -16.69 20.73
C ASN A 412 -6.45 -16.36 21.85
N MET A 413 -5.96 -16.40 23.09
CA MET A 413 -6.70 -15.99 24.29
C MET A 413 -5.95 -14.89 25.05
N SER A 414 -5.03 -14.20 24.38
CA SER A 414 -4.18 -13.18 24.99
C SER A 414 -4.97 -11.98 25.51
N ARG A 415 -4.37 -11.21 26.43
CA ARG A 415 -4.95 -9.95 26.96
C ARG A 415 -6.34 -10.16 27.56
N ASN A 416 -6.46 -11.15 28.44
CA ASN A 416 -7.65 -11.43 29.24
C ASN A 416 -7.26 -11.49 30.74
N SER A 417 -8.18 -11.96 31.58
CA SER A 417 -7.95 -12.20 33.02
C SER A 417 -7.99 -13.70 33.34
N LEU A 418 -7.50 -14.56 32.45
CA LEU A 418 -7.48 -16.01 32.65
C LEU A 418 -6.50 -16.39 33.75
N ILE A 419 -6.90 -17.34 34.60
CA ILE A 419 -6.14 -17.84 35.76
C ILE A 419 -5.88 -19.34 35.62
N GLY A 420 -5.13 -19.92 36.57
CA GLY A 420 -4.82 -21.35 36.58
C GLY A 420 -3.64 -21.71 35.67
N SER A 421 -3.37 -23.01 35.57
CA SER A 421 -2.26 -23.53 34.77
C SER A 421 -2.64 -23.74 33.31
N ILE A 422 -1.66 -23.72 32.42
CA ILE A 422 -1.83 -24.19 31.04
C ILE A 422 -2.11 -25.70 31.07
N PRO A 423 -3.24 -26.19 30.55
CA PRO A 423 -3.61 -27.59 30.64
C PRO A 423 -2.69 -28.49 29.80
N GLU A 424 -2.38 -29.68 30.32
CA GLU A 424 -1.55 -30.70 29.64
C GLU A 424 -2.14 -31.10 28.27
N SER A 425 -3.47 -31.05 28.15
CA SER A 425 -4.21 -31.39 26.94
C SER A 425 -3.93 -30.47 25.75
N ILE A 426 -3.27 -29.31 25.95
CA ILE A 426 -2.76 -28.46 24.86
C ILE A 426 -1.82 -29.24 23.92
N GLY A 427 -1.12 -30.25 24.45
CA GLY A 427 -0.25 -31.13 23.68
C GLY A 427 -0.97 -32.03 22.69
N GLU A 428 -2.29 -32.21 22.83
CA GLU A 428 -3.10 -33.02 21.92
C GLU A 428 -3.47 -32.28 20.62
N LEU A 429 -3.30 -30.95 20.59
CA LEU A 429 -3.59 -30.08 19.45
C LEU A 429 -2.48 -30.16 18.40
N LYS A 430 -2.38 -31.29 17.71
CA LYS A 430 -1.31 -31.59 16.73
C LYS A 430 -1.29 -30.68 15.50
N THR A 431 -2.43 -30.05 15.19
CA THR A 431 -2.61 -29.16 14.03
C THR A 431 -2.34 -27.69 14.36
N LEU A 432 -2.03 -27.38 15.62
CA LEU A 432 -1.87 -26.02 16.12
C LEU A 432 -0.58 -25.38 15.58
N HIS A 433 -0.72 -24.21 14.97
CA HIS A 433 0.37 -23.39 14.45
C HIS A 433 0.67 -22.20 15.37
N VAL A 434 -0.35 -21.59 15.94
CA VAL A 434 -0.20 -20.42 16.82
C VAL A 434 -0.92 -20.67 18.14
N LEU A 435 -0.17 -20.52 19.23
CA LEU A 435 -0.68 -20.49 20.59
C LEU A 435 -0.27 -19.18 21.26
N ASP A 436 -1.24 -18.30 21.47
CA ASP A 436 -1.04 -17.02 22.16
C ASP A 436 -1.92 -16.94 23.41
N LEU A 437 -1.28 -17.06 24.57
CA LEU A 437 -1.89 -16.92 25.89
C LEU A 437 -1.28 -15.73 26.66
N SER A 438 -0.59 -14.83 25.95
CA SER A 438 0.11 -13.70 26.56
C SER A 438 -0.81 -12.74 27.32
N ASN A 439 -0.25 -11.98 28.25
CA ASN A 439 -0.95 -10.95 29.01
C ASN A 439 -2.20 -11.49 29.73
N ASN A 440 -2.03 -12.53 30.53
CA ASN A 440 -3.07 -13.12 31.38
C ASN A 440 -2.54 -13.24 32.83
N GLN A 441 -3.24 -13.99 33.68
CA GLN A 441 -2.86 -14.29 35.05
C GLN A 441 -2.55 -15.79 35.23
N LEU A 442 -2.06 -16.45 34.17
CA LEU A 442 -1.76 -17.88 34.18
C LEU A 442 -0.58 -18.19 35.10
N ASN A 443 -0.68 -19.29 35.85
CA ASN A 443 0.33 -19.74 36.80
C ASN A 443 0.76 -21.19 36.50
N GLY A 444 1.42 -21.86 37.45
CA GLY A 444 1.97 -23.19 37.23
C GLY A 444 3.18 -23.17 36.29
N SER A 445 3.49 -24.30 35.66
CA SER A 445 4.61 -24.43 34.72
C SER A 445 4.12 -24.66 33.30
N ILE A 446 5.01 -24.43 32.32
CA ILE A 446 4.77 -24.83 30.93
C ILE A 446 4.72 -26.37 30.86
N PRO A 447 3.62 -27.00 30.42
CA PRO A 447 3.46 -28.45 30.43
C PRO A 447 4.44 -29.12 29.46
N PHE A 448 5.00 -30.28 29.83
CA PHE A 448 5.93 -31.00 28.96
C PHE A 448 5.23 -31.67 27.78
N GLU A 449 3.91 -31.83 27.86
CA GLU A 449 3.00 -32.30 26.82
C GLU A 449 2.98 -31.40 25.60
N ILE A 450 3.44 -30.14 25.71
CA ILE A 450 3.59 -29.21 24.57
C ILE A 450 4.37 -29.83 23.41
N ARG A 451 5.21 -30.84 23.68
CA ARG A 451 5.90 -31.69 22.71
C ARG A 451 5.00 -32.29 21.62
N GLY A 452 3.70 -32.44 21.89
CA GLY A 452 2.73 -32.99 20.95
C GLY A 452 2.23 -31.98 19.91
N ALA A 453 2.37 -30.67 20.16
CA ALA A 453 2.07 -29.60 19.22
C ALA A 453 3.21 -29.46 18.17
N VAL A 454 3.37 -30.50 17.36
CA VAL A 454 4.51 -30.65 16.43
C VAL A 454 4.56 -29.62 15.30
N LEU A 455 3.40 -29.06 14.92
CA LEU A 455 3.26 -28.03 13.88
C LEU A 455 3.32 -26.59 14.43
N LEU A 456 3.55 -26.44 15.74
CA LEU A 456 3.56 -25.13 16.38
C LEU A 456 4.68 -24.25 15.82
N LYS A 457 4.30 -23.07 15.33
CA LYS A 457 5.18 -22.02 14.78
C LYS A 457 5.40 -20.90 15.78
N GLU A 458 4.34 -20.49 16.47
CA GLU A 458 4.41 -19.39 17.44
C GLU A 458 3.88 -19.84 18.81
N LEU A 459 4.73 -19.68 19.83
CA LEU A 459 4.36 -19.86 21.23
C LEU A 459 4.59 -18.54 21.97
N LYS A 460 3.50 -17.89 22.38
CA LYS A 460 3.50 -16.60 23.09
C LYS A 460 2.81 -16.74 24.44
N LEU A 461 3.60 -16.63 25.50
CA LEU A 461 3.18 -16.79 26.88
C LEU A 461 3.62 -15.60 27.75
N GLU A 462 4.05 -14.49 27.15
CA GLU A 462 4.59 -13.35 27.89
C GLU A 462 3.57 -12.73 28.85
N LYS A 463 4.08 -12.02 29.87
CA LYS A 463 3.25 -11.29 30.85
C LYS A 463 2.21 -12.18 31.51
N ASN A 464 2.69 -13.25 32.13
CA ASN A 464 1.90 -14.15 32.97
C ASN A 464 2.65 -14.37 34.31
N PHE A 465 2.15 -15.28 35.13
CA PHE A 465 2.78 -15.69 36.39
C PHE A 465 3.39 -17.10 36.30
N LEU A 466 3.84 -17.53 35.11
CA LEU A 466 4.38 -18.86 34.90
C LEU A 466 5.68 -19.07 35.69
N THR A 467 5.82 -20.25 36.27
CA THR A 467 6.92 -20.68 37.14
C THR A 467 7.54 -21.98 36.60
N GLY A 468 8.50 -22.55 37.32
CA GLY A 468 9.17 -23.80 36.90
C GLY A 468 10.21 -23.56 35.81
N LYS A 469 10.61 -24.63 35.13
CA LYS A 469 11.67 -24.61 34.10
C LYS A 469 11.06 -24.59 32.70
N ILE A 470 11.82 -24.11 31.72
CA ILE A 470 11.49 -24.31 30.30
C ILE A 470 11.65 -25.82 30.00
N PRO A 471 10.62 -26.53 29.51
CA PRO A 471 10.67 -27.97 29.29
C PRO A 471 11.64 -28.34 28.17
N THR A 472 12.47 -29.35 28.37
CA THR A 472 13.43 -29.83 27.36
C THR A 472 12.72 -30.41 26.14
N GLN A 473 11.49 -30.92 26.32
CA GLN A 473 10.69 -31.55 25.28
C GLN A 473 10.19 -30.56 24.20
N ILE A 474 10.40 -29.25 24.38
CA ILE A 474 10.10 -28.23 23.36
C ILE A 474 10.85 -28.48 22.05
N GLU A 475 11.98 -29.21 22.07
CA GLU A 475 12.73 -29.63 20.86
C GLU A 475 11.89 -30.38 19.82
N LYS A 476 10.74 -30.94 20.20
CA LYS A 476 9.85 -31.65 19.26
C LYS A 476 9.04 -30.70 18.39
N CYS A 477 8.88 -29.44 18.78
CA CYS A 477 8.20 -28.40 18.01
C CYS A 477 9.12 -27.82 16.91
N LYS A 478 9.59 -28.66 15.97
CA LYS A 478 10.60 -28.27 14.97
C LYS A 478 10.20 -27.12 14.03
N SER A 479 8.89 -26.88 13.92
CA SER A 479 8.32 -25.79 13.11
C SER A 479 8.35 -24.43 13.83
N LEU A 480 8.81 -24.36 15.08
CA LEU A 480 8.76 -23.16 15.89
C LEU A 480 9.67 -22.07 15.32
N THR A 481 9.08 -20.93 14.97
CA THR A 481 9.77 -19.72 14.48
C THR A 481 9.84 -18.65 15.57
N SER A 482 8.85 -18.61 16.48
CA SER A 482 8.79 -17.59 17.54
C SER A 482 8.48 -18.22 18.91
N LEU A 483 9.37 -17.98 19.87
CA LEU A 483 9.24 -18.39 21.27
C LEU A 483 9.34 -17.18 22.20
N ILE A 484 8.19 -16.72 22.71
CA ILE A 484 8.09 -15.52 23.54
C ILE A 484 7.56 -15.92 24.91
N LEU A 485 8.45 -15.92 25.91
CA LEU A 485 8.17 -16.31 27.30
C LEU A 485 8.48 -15.17 28.31
N SER A 486 8.68 -13.95 27.81
CA SER A 486 9.15 -12.81 28.59
C SER A 486 8.19 -12.40 29.71
N GLN A 487 8.69 -11.70 30.74
CA GLN A 487 7.87 -11.18 31.84
C GLN A 487 7.05 -12.28 32.54
N ASN A 488 7.75 -13.30 33.02
CA ASN A 488 7.21 -14.40 33.82
C ASN A 488 8.13 -14.66 35.04
N HIS A 489 7.87 -15.72 35.79
CA HIS A 489 8.68 -16.17 36.93
C HIS A 489 9.41 -17.49 36.63
N LEU A 490 9.83 -17.71 35.38
CA LEU A 490 10.53 -18.94 34.98
C LEU A 490 11.91 -19.02 35.64
N THR A 491 12.34 -20.23 35.98
CA THR A 491 13.54 -20.54 36.76
C THR A 491 14.38 -21.62 36.09
N GLY A 492 15.63 -21.79 36.57
CA GLY A 492 16.54 -22.81 36.06
C GLY A 492 17.23 -22.44 34.75
N PRO A 493 18.00 -23.38 34.17
CA PRO A 493 18.80 -23.12 32.98
C PRO A 493 17.99 -23.10 31.69
N ILE A 494 18.45 -22.30 30.72
CA ILE A 494 17.99 -22.34 29.33
C ILE A 494 18.41 -23.69 28.74
N PRO A 495 17.47 -24.56 28.31
CA PRO A 495 17.80 -25.90 27.81
C PRO A 495 18.60 -25.87 26.51
N ALA A 496 19.64 -26.71 26.41
CA ALA A 496 20.36 -26.95 25.14
C ALA A 496 19.43 -27.47 24.03
N ALA A 497 18.32 -28.09 24.39
CA ALA A 497 17.27 -28.57 23.50
C ALA A 497 16.68 -27.47 22.58
N ILE A 498 16.76 -26.19 22.96
CA ILE A 498 16.34 -25.06 22.10
C ILE A 498 17.20 -24.98 20.83
N ALA A 499 18.47 -25.41 20.89
CA ALA A 499 19.34 -25.46 19.71
C ALA A 499 18.87 -26.44 18.62
N ASN A 500 17.97 -27.38 18.96
CA ASN A 500 17.38 -28.32 18.00
C ASN A 500 16.22 -27.70 17.20
N LEU A 501 15.79 -26.49 17.53
CA LEU A 501 14.72 -25.76 16.84
C LEU A 501 15.28 -25.01 15.63
N THR A 502 15.60 -25.74 14.56
CA THR A 502 16.30 -25.19 13.39
C THR A 502 15.57 -24.06 12.67
N SER A 503 14.24 -23.96 12.82
CA SER A 503 13.42 -22.93 12.17
C SER A 503 13.25 -21.66 13.01
N ILE A 504 13.88 -21.58 14.20
CA ILE A 504 13.62 -20.51 15.16
C ILE A 504 14.27 -19.19 14.72
N GLU A 505 13.47 -18.13 14.74
CA GLU A 505 13.87 -16.78 14.33
C GLU A 505 13.87 -15.82 15.51
N ASN A 506 12.85 -15.89 16.36
CA ASN A 506 12.64 -14.94 17.45
C ASN A 506 12.52 -15.66 18.79
N VAL A 507 13.40 -15.33 19.74
CA VAL A 507 13.38 -15.86 21.10
C VAL A 507 13.42 -14.70 22.09
N ASP A 508 12.40 -14.59 22.94
CA ASP A 508 12.38 -13.62 24.03
C ASP A 508 12.08 -14.31 25.36
N LEU A 509 13.10 -14.38 26.20
CA LEU A 509 13.09 -14.94 27.55
C LEU A 509 13.34 -13.86 28.61
N SER A 510 13.27 -12.58 28.23
CA SER A 510 13.62 -11.46 29.10
C SER A 510 12.68 -11.34 30.31
N PHE A 511 13.14 -10.66 31.37
CA PHE A 511 12.35 -10.43 32.59
C PHE A 511 11.81 -11.75 33.18
N ASN A 512 12.71 -12.67 33.47
CA ASN A 512 12.44 -13.92 34.17
C ASN A 512 13.49 -14.12 35.28
N ASN A 513 13.48 -15.27 35.94
CA ASN A 513 14.44 -15.64 36.98
C ASN A 513 15.32 -16.84 36.54
N LEU A 514 15.64 -16.89 35.23
CA LEU A 514 16.45 -17.95 34.62
C LEU A 514 17.90 -17.84 35.08
N SER A 515 18.56 -18.98 35.30
CA SER A 515 19.92 -19.08 35.85
C SER A 515 20.82 -20.01 35.03
N GLY A 516 22.07 -20.19 35.45
CA GLY A 516 23.02 -21.06 34.73
C GLY A 516 23.65 -20.38 33.51
N SER A 517 24.47 -21.15 32.79
CA SER A 517 25.19 -20.69 31.59
C SER A 517 24.42 -20.95 30.31
N LEU A 518 24.64 -20.12 29.29
CA LEU A 518 24.08 -20.33 27.96
C LEU A 518 24.71 -21.57 27.29
N PRO A 519 23.92 -22.51 26.77
CA PRO A 519 24.41 -23.64 25.99
C PRO A 519 25.17 -23.17 24.74
N LYS A 520 26.35 -23.76 24.48
CA LYS A 520 27.17 -23.41 23.31
C LYS A 520 26.48 -23.81 22.00
N GLU A 521 25.62 -24.83 22.06
CA GLU A 521 24.83 -25.37 20.96
C GLU A 521 23.90 -24.32 20.34
N LEU A 522 23.51 -23.28 21.08
CA LEU A 522 22.67 -22.18 20.55
C LEU A 522 23.33 -21.43 19.38
N THR A 523 24.65 -21.51 19.23
CA THR A 523 25.38 -20.95 18.08
C THR A 523 25.04 -21.63 16.75
N ASN A 524 24.45 -22.84 16.77
CA ASN A 524 24.04 -23.58 15.58
C ASN A 524 22.74 -23.06 14.94
N LEU A 525 22.04 -22.11 15.58
CA LEU A 525 20.77 -21.57 15.08
C LEU A 525 21.03 -20.53 13.98
N SER A 526 21.01 -20.98 12.72
CA SER A 526 21.33 -20.15 11.54
C SER A 526 20.24 -19.14 11.16
N HIS A 527 18.99 -19.38 11.55
CA HIS A 527 17.84 -18.53 11.19
C HIS A 527 17.48 -17.50 12.28
N LEU A 528 18.27 -17.43 13.36
CA LEU A 528 17.98 -16.57 14.50
C LEU A 528 18.14 -15.09 14.12
N LEU A 529 17.05 -14.32 14.25
CA LEU A 529 16.97 -12.88 13.98
C LEU A 529 16.97 -12.06 15.27
N SER A 530 16.37 -12.59 16.33
CA SER A 530 16.26 -11.94 17.64
C SER A 530 16.40 -12.94 18.77
N PHE A 531 17.23 -12.61 19.75
CA PHE A 531 17.40 -13.39 20.97
C PHE A 531 17.56 -12.44 22.16
N ASN A 532 16.59 -12.44 23.07
CA ASN A 532 16.56 -11.55 24.23
C ASN A 532 16.49 -12.36 25.53
N ILE A 533 17.48 -12.17 26.40
CA ILE A 533 17.59 -12.80 27.73
C ILE A 533 17.80 -11.75 28.83
N SER A 534 17.51 -10.49 28.53
CA SER A 534 17.76 -9.39 29.45
C SER A 534 16.96 -9.54 30.75
N HIS A 535 17.45 -8.96 31.84
CA HIS A 535 16.81 -9.01 33.16
C HIS A 535 16.52 -10.45 33.63
N ASN A 536 17.59 -11.25 33.80
CA ASN A 536 17.58 -12.60 34.34
C ASN A 536 18.79 -12.80 35.30
N ASN A 537 19.02 -14.04 35.76
CA ASN A 537 20.17 -14.44 36.57
C ASN A 537 21.18 -15.30 35.79
N ILE A 538 21.32 -15.08 34.48
CA ILE A 538 22.25 -15.84 33.63
C ILE A 538 23.70 -15.52 34.02
N GLN A 539 24.54 -16.55 34.02
CA GLN A 539 25.94 -16.49 34.45
C GLN A 539 26.90 -17.11 33.44
N GLY A 540 28.18 -16.75 33.52
CA GLY A 540 29.23 -17.31 32.67
C GLY A 540 29.44 -16.53 31.37
N GLU A 541 30.21 -17.12 30.46
CA GLU A 541 30.60 -16.48 29.20
C GLU A 541 29.49 -16.58 28.14
N LEU A 542 29.25 -15.48 27.42
CA LEU A 542 28.39 -15.48 26.23
C LEU A 542 29.05 -16.34 25.13
N PRO A 543 28.33 -17.30 24.50
CA PRO A 543 28.87 -18.10 23.41
C PRO A 543 29.41 -17.21 22.27
N SER A 544 30.62 -17.50 21.81
CA SER A 544 31.23 -16.82 20.67
C SER A 544 30.91 -17.57 19.37
N GLY A 545 30.46 -16.85 18.33
CA GLY A 545 30.09 -17.42 17.03
C GLY A 545 28.63 -17.22 16.63
N GLY A 546 28.37 -17.26 15.32
CA GLY A 546 27.04 -17.11 14.74
C GLY A 546 26.37 -15.78 15.09
N PHE A 547 25.07 -15.84 15.43
CA PHE A 547 24.25 -14.69 15.82
C PHE A 547 24.75 -13.93 17.06
N PHE A 548 25.43 -14.61 18.00
CA PHE A 548 25.85 -14.00 19.27
C PHE A 548 26.97 -12.96 19.09
N ASN A 549 27.64 -12.93 17.95
CA ASN A 549 28.59 -11.87 17.62
C ASN A 549 27.90 -10.53 17.31
N THR A 550 26.65 -10.57 16.84
CA THR A 550 25.85 -9.40 16.43
C THR A 550 24.71 -9.10 17.40
N ILE A 551 24.67 -9.77 18.55
CA ILE A 551 23.58 -9.60 19.53
C ILE A 551 23.62 -8.19 20.13
N SER A 552 22.45 -7.54 20.23
CA SER A 552 22.35 -6.22 20.83
C SER A 552 22.73 -6.27 22.32
N PRO A 553 23.54 -5.33 22.83
CA PRO A 553 23.84 -5.23 24.27
C PRO A 553 22.58 -5.11 25.14
N SER A 554 21.50 -4.51 24.61
CA SER A 554 20.22 -4.42 25.32
C SER A 554 19.62 -5.80 25.60
N SER A 555 19.80 -6.76 24.69
CA SER A 555 19.24 -8.11 24.76
C SER A 555 19.88 -9.00 25.82
N VAL A 556 21.04 -8.62 26.34
CA VAL A 556 21.78 -9.37 27.38
C VAL A 556 21.92 -8.59 28.70
N SER A 557 21.44 -7.35 28.71
CA SER A 557 21.48 -6.43 29.85
C SER A 557 20.72 -6.96 31.08
N GLY A 558 21.01 -6.45 32.27
CA GLY A 558 20.32 -6.89 33.50
C GLY A 558 20.67 -8.30 33.99
N ASN A 559 21.74 -8.93 33.46
CA ASN A 559 22.33 -10.16 33.98
C ASN A 559 23.67 -9.83 34.68
N PRO A 560 23.76 -9.79 36.03
CA PRO A 560 24.96 -9.35 36.73
C PRO A 560 26.18 -10.26 36.54
N SER A 561 25.96 -11.56 36.42
CA SER A 561 27.02 -12.58 36.39
C SER A 561 27.42 -13.03 34.99
N LEU A 562 26.86 -12.40 33.94
CA LEU A 562 27.19 -12.66 32.54
C LEU A 562 28.45 -11.87 32.17
N CYS A 563 29.39 -12.53 31.49
CA CYS A 563 30.66 -11.96 31.06
C CYS A 563 30.92 -12.25 29.56
N GLY A 564 31.78 -11.46 28.93
CA GLY A 564 32.03 -11.51 27.49
C GLY A 564 32.28 -10.13 26.89
N SER A 565 32.80 -10.09 25.66
CA SER A 565 33.16 -8.86 24.95
C SER A 565 31.97 -7.92 24.76
N VAL A 566 30.78 -8.46 24.44
CA VAL A 566 29.55 -7.70 24.17
C VAL A 566 29.02 -6.99 25.44
N VAL A 567 29.19 -7.59 26.61
CA VAL A 567 28.77 -7.02 27.91
C VAL A 567 29.88 -6.23 28.62
N ASN A 568 31.07 -6.12 28.01
CA ASN A 568 32.24 -5.42 28.54
C ASN A 568 32.60 -5.82 29.99
N ARG A 569 32.55 -7.13 30.28
CA ARG A 569 32.91 -7.71 31.58
C ARG A 569 33.83 -8.90 31.38
N SER A 570 34.97 -8.89 32.06
CA SER A 570 35.95 -9.99 32.06
C SER A 570 35.44 -11.18 32.88
N CYS A 571 35.45 -12.38 32.30
CA CYS A 571 35.11 -13.60 33.03
C CYS A 571 36.17 -13.91 34.09
N PRO A 572 35.77 -14.35 35.30
CA PRO A 572 36.74 -14.82 36.29
C PRO A 572 37.49 -16.03 35.73
N SER A 573 38.80 -15.90 35.57
CA SER A 573 39.69 -16.95 35.08
C SER A 573 39.74 -18.12 36.08
N VAL A 574 38.92 -19.15 35.87
CA VAL A 574 39.04 -20.43 36.57
C VAL A 574 40.18 -21.21 35.93
N HIS A 575 41.39 -21.03 36.45
CA HIS A 575 42.42 -22.05 36.34
C HIS A 575 42.15 -23.11 37.43
N PRO A 576 41.98 -24.40 37.10
CA PRO A 576 42.07 -25.44 38.11
C PRO A 576 43.53 -25.53 38.53
N LYS A 577 43.89 -24.95 39.69
CA LYS A 577 45.16 -25.28 40.36
C LYS A 577 44.97 -26.54 41.22
N PRO A 578 46.02 -27.36 41.38
CA PRO A 578 45.92 -28.69 41.96
C PRO A 578 45.58 -28.63 43.45
N ILE A 579 44.85 -29.63 43.91
CA ILE A 579 44.58 -29.90 45.33
C ILE A 579 45.94 -30.02 46.04
N VAL A 580 46.23 -29.10 46.96
CA VAL A 580 47.25 -29.27 47.99
C VAL A 580 46.52 -29.32 49.33
N LEU A 581 46.47 -30.51 49.91
CA LEU A 581 46.13 -30.73 51.30
C LEU A 581 47.25 -30.15 52.16
N ASN A 582 46.91 -29.29 53.13
CA ASN A 582 47.71 -29.18 54.34
C ASN A 582 46.75 -29.08 55.54
N PRO A 583 46.90 -29.97 56.54
CA PRO A 583 46.12 -29.92 57.77
C PRO A 583 46.74 -28.92 58.76
N ASP A 584 45.95 -28.55 59.76
CA ASP A 584 46.36 -27.84 60.99
C ASP A 584 46.46 -26.31 60.96
N SER A 585 45.34 -25.66 61.29
CA SER A 585 45.36 -24.60 62.32
C SER A 585 44.01 -24.54 63.03
N SER A 586 44.00 -24.96 64.29
CA SER A 586 42.88 -24.91 65.22
C SER A 586 42.97 -23.69 66.14
N SER A 587 41.79 -23.29 66.65
CA SER A 587 41.52 -22.43 67.84
C SER A 587 41.70 -20.91 67.66
N ASN A 588 40.85 -20.02 68.18
CA ASN A 588 39.62 -20.14 68.97
C ASN A 588 38.85 -18.80 69.01
N SER A 589 37.54 -18.90 69.24
CA SER A 589 36.55 -18.01 69.88
C SER A 589 37.02 -16.69 70.56
N SER A 590 36.27 -15.59 70.69
CA SER A 590 34.83 -15.42 70.99
C SER A 590 34.45 -13.93 70.93
N ASN A 591 33.20 -13.60 70.57
CA ASN A 591 32.31 -12.87 71.47
C ASN A 591 30.86 -12.88 70.96
N ALA A 592 29.99 -13.46 71.78
CA ALA A 592 28.55 -13.49 71.62
C ALA A 592 27.91 -12.41 72.49
N GLY A 593 26.78 -11.86 72.05
CA GLY A 593 25.88 -11.12 72.94
C GLY A 593 24.75 -10.36 72.27
N SER A 594 23.57 -11.01 72.26
CA SER A 594 22.21 -10.45 72.42
C SER A 594 21.34 -10.14 71.18
N PHE A 595 20.18 -10.81 71.16
CA PHE A 595 18.88 -10.37 70.61
C PHE A 595 18.16 -9.54 71.70
N PRO A 596 17.19 -8.61 71.41
CA PRO A 596 15.95 -8.94 70.66
C PRO A 596 15.20 -7.83 69.87
N SER A 597 14.26 -8.31 69.04
CA SER A 597 12.93 -7.74 68.69
C SER A 597 12.74 -6.62 67.65
N ASN A 598 11.81 -6.91 66.72
CA ASN A 598 10.95 -6.07 65.88
C ASN A 598 11.11 -4.55 65.90
N ARG A 599 11.31 -3.94 64.70
CA ARG A 599 10.61 -2.70 64.30
C ARG A 599 10.49 -2.61 62.76
N ARG A 600 9.26 -2.40 62.31
CA ARG A 600 8.86 -2.07 60.93
C ARG A 600 9.65 -0.85 60.44
N HIS A 601 10.17 -0.90 59.22
CA HIS A 601 10.53 0.30 58.46
C HIS A 601 9.47 0.57 57.40
N LYS A 602 8.71 1.63 57.63
CA LYS A 602 7.86 2.28 56.63
C LYS A 602 8.79 2.92 55.59
N ILE A 603 8.55 2.64 54.32
CA ILE A 603 9.14 3.36 53.20
C ILE A 603 8.51 4.75 53.19
N ILE A 604 9.27 5.77 53.62
CA ILE A 604 8.89 7.18 53.46
C ILE A 604 9.48 7.63 52.12
N LEU A 605 8.62 7.87 51.13
CA LEU A 605 8.99 8.58 49.90
C LEU A 605 9.46 10.00 50.28
N SER A 606 10.57 10.46 49.69
CA SER A 606 11.07 11.80 49.93
C SER A 606 10.03 12.84 49.47
N ILE A 607 10.03 14.01 50.11
CA ILE A 607 9.10 15.11 49.82
C ILE A 607 9.16 15.53 48.34
N SER A 608 10.30 15.36 47.67
CA SER A 608 10.45 15.59 46.23
C SER A 608 9.69 14.58 45.36
N ALA A 609 9.56 13.33 45.79
CA ALA A 609 8.78 12.31 45.07
C ALA A 609 7.26 12.55 45.19
N LEU A 610 6.79 13.04 46.35
CA LEU A 610 5.39 13.41 46.53
C LEU A 610 5.00 14.66 45.71
N ILE A 611 5.91 15.64 45.60
CA ILE A 611 5.70 16.82 44.73
C ILE A 611 5.68 16.40 43.25
N ALA A 612 6.54 15.46 42.83
CA ALA A 612 6.56 14.95 41.47
C ALA A 612 5.29 14.17 41.11
N ILE A 613 4.78 13.33 42.02
CA ILE A 613 3.52 12.61 41.84
C ILE A 613 2.34 13.59 41.80
N GLY A 614 2.34 14.61 42.68
CA GLY A 614 1.33 15.66 42.67
C GLY A 614 1.32 16.47 41.37
N ALA A 615 2.49 16.84 40.85
CA ALA A 615 2.63 17.54 39.57
C ALA A 615 2.17 16.67 38.40
N ALA A 616 2.52 15.38 38.38
CA ALA A 616 2.08 14.44 37.35
C ALA A 616 0.56 14.25 37.33
N ILE A 617 -0.07 14.17 38.50
CA ILE A 617 -1.54 14.09 38.62
C ILE A 617 -2.18 15.40 38.16
N PHE A 618 -1.63 16.56 38.53
CA PHE A 618 -2.17 17.86 38.11
C PHE A 618 -2.08 18.05 36.59
N ILE A 619 -0.97 17.63 35.97
CA ILE A 619 -0.80 17.63 34.51
C ILE A 619 -1.79 16.66 33.85
N ALA A 620 -1.94 15.44 34.39
CA ALA A 620 -2.89 14.46 33.84
C ALA A 620 -4.35 14.95 33.92
N VAL A 621 -4.73 15.61 35.02
CA VAL A 621 -6.06 16.23 35.19
C VAL A 621 -6.23 17.42 34.25
N GLY A 622 -5.20 18.25 34.06
CA GLY A 622 -5.20 19.34 33.10
C GLY A 622 -5.36 18.85 31.65
N VAL A 623 -4.65 17.79 31.28
CA VAL A 623 -4.79 17.13 29.97
C VAL A 623 -6.20 16.57 29.79
N LEU A 624 -6.75 15.89 30.81
CA LEU A 624 -8.12 15.38 30.78
C LEU A 624 -9.16 16.51 30.63
N ALA A 625 -9.02 17.59 31.38
CA ALA A 625 -9.90 18.75 31.29
C ALA A 625 -9.83 19.43 29.92
N ILE A 626 -8.64 19.61 29.36
CA ILE A 626 -8.43 20.18 28.02
C ILE A 626 -9.00 19.24 26.95
N THR A 627 -8.84 17.92 27.10
CA THR A 627 -9.44 16.97 26.15
C THR A 627 -10.98 17.00 26.23
N ILE A 628 -11.56 17.13 27.42
CA ILE A 628 -13.03 17.24 27.57
C ILE A 628 -13.53 18.58 27.03
N LEU A 629 -12.81 19.69 27.26
CA LEU A 629 -13.10 21.00 26.69
C LEU A 629 -12.98 21.01 25.16
N ASN A 630 -12.00 20.32 24.58
CA ASN A 630 -11.87 20.17 23.13
C ASN A 630 -12.98 19.30 22.53
N ILE A 631 -13.45 18.29 23.27
CA ILE A 631 -14.59 17.46 22.85
C ILE A 631 -15.90 18.28 22.92
N HIS A 632 -16.08 19.11 23.96
CA HIS A 632 -17.23 20.02 24.07
C HIS A 632 -17.19 21.19 23.07
N ALA A 633 -16.01 21.74 22.77
CA ALA A 633 -15.84 22.78 21.76
C ALA A 633 -16.16 22.24 20.35
N ARG A 634 -15.82 20.96 20.08
CA ARG A 634 -16.19 20.28 18.83
C ARG A 634 -17.68 19.95 18.74
N SER A 635 -18.37 19.68 19.84
CA SER A 635 -19.82 19.45 19.83
C SER A 635 -20.64 20.75 19.76
N SER A 636 -20.08 21.90 20.18
CA SER A 636 -20.75 23.21 20.10
C SER A 636 -20.74 23.82 18.68
N MET A 637 -19.84 23.39 17.79
CA MET A 637 -19.76 23.91 16.40
C MET A 637 -20.71 23.24 15.40
N SER A 638 -21.63 22.37 15.85
CA SER A 638 -22.62 21.72 14.98
C SER A 638 -24.04 22.27 15.10
N HIS A 639 -24.21 23.51 15.58
CA HIS A 639 -25.50 24.20 15.52
C HIS A 639 -25.37 25.67 15.05
N ALA A 640 -25.51 25.89 13.75
CA ALA A 640 -26.17 27.07 13.19
C ALA A 640 -26.73 26.73 11.79
N ALA A 641 -28.03 26.96 11.62
CA ALA A 641 -28.82 26.57 10.46
C ALA A 641 -29.10 27.73 9.49
N ALA A 642 -29.24 27.37 8.21
CA ALA A 642 -30.08 27.92 7.12
C ALA A 642 -30.15 29.45 6.79
N SER A 643 -29.77 29.74 5.52
CA SER A 643 -30.25 30.71 4.48
C SER A 643 -31.27 31.82 4.79
N PRO A 644 -31.21 33.02 4.13
CA PRO A 644 -31.88 33.19 2.82
C PRO A 644 -31.24 34.17 1.80
N ILE A 645 -31.80 34.14 0.59
CA ILE A 645 -31.58 34.96 -0.62
C ILE A 645 -32.01 36.44 -0.42
N LEU A 646 -31.28 37.43 -0.97
CA LEU A 646 -31.83 38.62 -1.70
C LEU A 646 -30.75 39.60 -2.22
N SER A 647 -31.17 40.36 -3.24
CA SER A 647 -30.45 41.17 -4.24
C SER A 647 -29.81 42.49 -3.78
N GLY A 648 -28.82 42.94 -4.57
CA GLY A 648 -28.77 44.28 -5.17
C GLY A 648 -28.12 45.46 -4.42
N GLY A 649 -27.08 46.04 -5.01
CA GLY A 649 -26.93 47.51 -5.17
C GLY A 649 -26.17 48.31 -4.10
N ASP A 650 -24.97 48.73 -4.50
CA ASP A 650 -24.31 50.04 -4.36
C ASP A 650 -23.88 50.66 -3.00
N ASP A 651 -22.61 51.11 -3.06
CA ASP A 651 -21.98 52.32 -2.51
C ASP A 651 -21.21 52.38 -1.17
N PHE A 652 -20.12 53.14 -1.27
CA PHE A 652 -18.89 53.22 -0.49
C PHE A 652 -19.00 53.75 0.95
N SER A 653 -18.20 53.21 1.89
CA SER A 653 -17.03 53.90 2.51
C SER A 653 -16.59 53.32 3.88
N HIS A 654 -15.26 53.30 4.09
CA HIS A 654 -14.49 53.13 5.35
C HIS A 654 -14.15 51.72 5.91
N SER A 655 -13.00 51.18 5.45
CA SER A 655 -11.84 50.58 6.18
C SER A 655 -12.01 49.58 7.35
N PRO A 656 -11.03 48.68 7.56
CA PRO A 656 -10.75 47.46 6.81
C PRO A 656 -11.02 46.25 7.73
N THR A 657 -12.05 45.47 7.46
CA THR A 657 -12.32 44.23 8.18
C THR A 657 -11.94 43.04 7.32
N ASN A 658 -11.07 42.20 7.85
CA ASN A 658 -10.57 40.96 7.25
C ASN A 658 -11.74 40.06 6.79
N ASP A 659 -12.01 40.05 5.49
CA ASP A 659 -12.77 38.99 4.85
C ASP A 659 -11.93 37.71 4.85
N ALA A 660 -12.41 36.69 5.56
CA ALA A 660 -11.75 35.41 5.80
C ALA A 660 -11.69 34.48 4.57
N GLN A 661 -11.64 35.01 3.34
CA GLN A 661 -11.66 34.21 2.11
C GLN A 661 -10.54 34.50 1.11
N TYR A 662 -9.68 35.51 1.33
CA TYR A 662 -8.51 35.77 0.48
C TYR A 662 -7.21 35.52 1.24
N GLY A 663 -6.39 34.58 0.75
CA GLY A 663 -5.07 34.30 1.32
C GLY A 663 -4.10 35.47 1.21
N LYS A 664 -3.16 35.53 2.16
CA LYS A 664 -2.13 36.57 2.20
C LYS A 664 -0.90 36.15 1.40
N LEU A 665 -0.54 36.93 0.39
CA LEU A 665 0.77 36.87 -0.26
C LEU A 665 1.79 37.59 0.62
N VAL A 666 2.94 36.95 0.87
CA VAL A 666 4.04 37.54 1.62
C VAL A 666 5.33 37.37 0.83
N MET A 667 5.89 38.49 0.37
CA MET A 667 7.20 38.54 -0.30
C MET A 667 8.25 39.05 0.69
N PHE A 668 9.43 38.43 0.70
CA PHE A 668 10.52 38.81 1.60
C PHE A 668 11.24 40.10 1.17
N SER A 669 11.08 40.52 -0.09
CA SER A 669 11.70 41.71 -0.67
C SER A 669 10.88 43.00 -0.55
N GLY A 670 9.65 42.96 -0.01
CA GLY A 670 8.74 44.13 0.10
C GLY A 670 7.40 43.94 -0.65
N ASP A 671 6.64 45.01 -0.84
CA ASP A 671 5.30 44.99 -1.44
C ASP A 671 5.33 44.59 -2.93
N ALA A 672 4.81 43.40 -3.24
CA ALA A 672 4.51 42.99 -4.61
C ALA A 672 3.19 42.19 -4.61
N ASP A 673 2.26 42.58 -5.50
CA ASP A 673 0.97 41.92 -5.70
C ASP A 673 0.96 41.11 -6.99
N PHE A 674 0.18 40.03 -7.03
CA PHE A 674 -0.07 39.29 -8.26
C PHE A 674 -0.96 40.09 -9.24
N VAL A 675 -0.69 40.02 -10.55
CA VAL A 675 -1.46 40.73 -11.60
C VAL A 675 -2.92 40.24 -11.67
N ALA A 676 -3.13 38.93 -11.51
CA ALA A 676 -4.43 38.28 -11.40
C ALA A 676 -4.47 37.44 -10.12
N GLY A 677 -5.62 37.31 -9.46
CA GLY A 677 -5.75 36.60 -8.18
C GLY A 677 -5.08 35.21 -8.19
N ALA A 678 -4.54 34.78 -7.04
CA ALA A 678 -3.66 33.60 -6.94
C ALA A 678 -4.24 32.29 -7.53
N HIS A 679 -5.57 32.16 -7.58
CA HIS A 679 -6.26 31.02 -8.19
C HIS A 679 -6.28 31.03 -9.73
N ALA A 680 -6.17 32.20 -10.37
CA ALA A 680 -6.14 32.35 -11.82
C ALA A 680 -4.74 32.13 -12.45
N LEU A 681 -3.68 32.11 -11.63
CA LEU A 681 -2.28 32.00 -12.08
C LEU A 681 -1.82 30.55 -12.39
N LEU A 682 -2.59 29.54 -11.95
CA LEU A 682 -2.22 28.12 -12.04
C LEU A 682 -2.75 27.48 -13.34
N ASN A 683 -2.54 28.13 -14.47
CA ASN A 683 -2.90 27.58 -15.78
C ASN A 683 -1.94 26.43 -16.17
N LYS A 684 -2.48 25.38 -16.80
CA LYS A 684 -1.72 24.19 -17.22
C LYS A 684 -0.63 24.52 -18.25
N ASP A 685 -0.85 25.54 -19.07
CA ASP A 685 0.11 25.99 -20.09
C ASP A 685 1.35 26.68 -19.51
N CYS A 686 1.32 27.06 -18.23
CA CYS A 686 2.43 27.68 -17.51
C CYS A 686 3.19 26.70 -16.60
N GLU A 687 2.83 25.41 -16.60
CA GLU A 687 3.47 24.38 -15.78
C GLU A 687 4.88 24.06 -16.33
N LEU A 688 5.92 24.35 -15.53
CA LEU A 688 7.32 24.05 -15.85
C LEU A 688 7.68 22.58 -15.58
N GLY A 689 6.98 21.94 -14.65
CA GLY A 689 7.19 20.55 -14.28
C GLY A 689 6.47 20.15 -13.00
N ARG A 690 6.37 18.83 -12.76
CA ARG A 690 5.67 18.24 -11.60
C ARG A 690 6.53 17.18 -10.94
N GLY A 691 6.65 17.24 -9.61
CA GLY A 691 7.41 16.28 -8.80
C GLY A 691 6.68 15.89 -7.51
N GLY A 692 7.31 15.05 -6.69
CA GLY A 692 6.70 14.48 -5.47
C GLY A 692 6.28 15.49 -4.40
N PHE A 693 6.80 16.73 -4.47
CA PHE A 693 6.45 17.82 -3.55
C PHE A 693 5.48 18.85 -4.12
N GLY A 694 5.13 18.80 -5.42
CA GLY A 694 4.37 19.88 -6.03
C GLY A 694 4.49 19.98 -7.55
N ALA A 695 3.63 20.83 -8.13
CA ALA A 695 3.79 21.33 -9.49
C ALA A 695 4.40 22.74 -9.45
N VAL A 696 5.29 23.03 -10.39
CA VAL A 696 5.97 24.33 -10.52
C VAL A 696 5.44 25.04 -11.75
N TYR A 697 5.08 26.31 -11.59
CA TYR A 697 4.51 27.17 -12.63
C TYR A 697 5.39 28.39 -12.83
N ARG A 698 5.51 28.87 -14.07
CA ARG A 698 6.12 30.17 -14.35
C ARG A 698 5.06 31.26 -14.28
N THR A 699 5.38 32.39 -13.65
CA THR A 699 4.56 33.60 -13.76
C THR A 699 5.42 34.86 -13.77
N ILE A 700 4.80 36.00 -14.04
CA ILE A 700 5.40 37.33 -14.01
C ILE A 700 4.67 38.16 -12.94
N LEU A 701 5.42 38.75 -12.01
CA LEU A 701 4.91 39.67 -11.00
C LEU A 701 4.54 41.03 -11.61
N ARG A 702 3.76 41.86 -10.91
CA ARG A 702 3.38 43.21 -11.39
C ARG A 702 4.56 44.14 -11.69
N ASP A 703 5.71 43.88 -11.06
CA ASP A 703 6.96 44.60 -11.28
C ASP A 703 7.77 44.11 -12.50
N GLY A 704 7.24 43.14 -13.27
CA GLY A 704 7.86 42.60 -14.48
C GLY A 704 8.86 41.46 -14.22
N ARG A 705 9.12 41.06 -12.96
CA ARG A 705 10.05 39.96 -12.65
C ARG A 705 9.39 38.60 -12.89
N SER A 706 10.12 37.69 -13.55
CA SER A 706 9.70 36.29 -13.71
C SER A 706 9.99 35.51 -12.42
N VAL A 707 9.00 34.78 -11.91
CA VAL A 707 9.14 33.92 -10.71
C VAL A 707 8.61 32.51 -10.97
N ALA A 708 9.14 31.55 -10.23
CA ALA A 708 8.69 30.16 -10.23
C ALA A 708 7.80 29.90 -9.00
N ILE A 709 6.53 29.55 -9.22
CA ILE A 709 5.56 29.25 -8.17
C ILE A 709 5.45 27.75 -8.01
N LYS A 710 5.82 27.23 -6.84
CA LYS A 710 5.62 25.83 -6.48
C LYS A 710 4.35 25.66 -5.66
N LYS A 711 3.37 24.96 -6.23
CA LYS A 711 2.15 24.53 -5.54
C LYS A 711 2.42 23.23 -4.80
N LEU A 712 2.35 23.25 -3.47
CA LEU A 712 2.59 22.06 -2.64
C LEU A 712 1.44 21.06 -2.77
N THR A 713 1.73 19.80 -3.11
CA THR A 713 0.72 18.72 -3.27
C THR A 713 0.22 18.18 -1.94
N VAL A 714 0.89 18.51 -0.84
CA VAL A 714 0.70 17.90 0.48
C VAL A 714 0.00 18.87 1.45
N SER A 715 -0.91 19.71 0.93
CA SER A 715 -1.52 20.79 1.70
C SER A 715 -2.35 20.33 2.90
N SER A 716 -2.84 19.08 2.88
CA SER A 716 -3.61 18.48 3.97
C SER A 716 -2.79 18.01 5.19
N LEU A 717 -1.45 17.92 5.08
CA LEU A 717 -0.61 17.52 6.22
C LEU A 717 -0.19 18.70 7.09
N ILE A 718 -0.10 19.90 6.54
CA ILE A 718 0.33 21.10 7.27
C ILE A 718 -0.89 21.72 7.97
N LYS A 719 -1.12 21.32 9.22
CA LYS A 719 -2.33 21.69 9.99
C LYS A 719 -2.23 23.06 10.67
N SER A 720 -1.03 23.64 10.78
CA SER A 720 -0.77 24.88 11.50
C SER A 720 -0.18 25.93 10.57
N GLN A 721 -0.90 27.05 10.38
CA GLN A 721 -0.43 28.20 9.60
C GLN A 721 0.81 28.83 10.24
N GLU A 722 0.84 28.93 11.57
CA GLU A 722 1.96 29.55 12.30
C GLU A 722 3.26 28.77 12.13
N ASP A 723 3.19 27.43 12.13
CA ASP A 723 4.36 26.58 11.92
C ASP A 723 4.89 26.69 10.48
N PHE A 724 3.98 26.72 9.49
CA PHE A 724 4.36 26.94 8.09
C PHE A 724 5.06 28.29 7.91
N GLU A 725 4.45 29.38 8.39
CA GLU A 725 5.02 30.71 8.26
C GLU A 725 6.38 30.83 8.95
N ARG A 726 6.54 30.23 10.13
CA ARG A 726 7.81 30.23 10.87
C ARG A 726 8.92 29.51 10.09
N GLU A 727 8.64 28.32 9.57
CA GLU A 727 9.61 27.54 8.80
C GLU A 727 9.95 28.25 7.48
N VAL A 728 8.95 28.71 6.73
CA VAL A 728 9.15 29.39 5.44
C VAL A 728 9.90 30.71 5.59
N LYS A 729 9.66 31.50 6.64
CA LYS A 729 10.45 32.70 6.97
C LYS A 729 11.90 32.37 7.31
N ASN A 730 12.18 31.21 7.91
CA ASN A 730 13.55 30.77 8.13
C ASN A 730 14.22 30.34 6.82
N LEU A 731 13.48 29.68 5.91
CA LEU A 731 13.99 29.33 4.58
C LEU A 731 14.30 30.57 3.73
N GLY A 732 13.48 31.61 3.80
CA GLY A 732 13.69 32.87 3.07
C GLY A 732 14.95 33.65 3.46
N LYS A 733 15.56 33.35 4.62
CA LYS A 733 16.82 33.96 5.06
C LYS A 733 18.06 33.32 4.40
N ILE A 734 17.92 32.12 3.85
CA ILE A 734 19.03 31.38 3.27
C ILE A 734 19.36 31.98 1.91
N ARG A 735 20.58 32.49 1.76
CA ARG A 735 21.06 33.06 0.50
C ARG A 735 22.48 32.58 0.23
N HIS A 736 22.69 31.97 -0.92
CA HIS A 736 23.99 31.50 -1.38
C HIS A 736 24.00 31.54 -2.91
N HIS A 737 25.18 31.76 -3.52
CA HIS A 737 25.31 31.90 -4.97
C HIS A 737 24.82 30.65 -5.73
N ASN A 738 25.11 29.46 -5.21
CA ASN A 738 24.71 28.17 -5.78
C ASN A 738 23.39 27.60 -5.20
N LEU A 739 22.51 28.41 -4.60
CA LEU A 739 21.18 27.97 -4.13
C LEU A 739 20.09 28.81 -4.81
N VAL A 740 18.95 28.19 -5.14
CA VAL A 740 17.78 28.91 -5.67
C VAL A 740 17.14 29.71 -4.54
N ALA A 741 17.04 31.02 -4.70
CA ALA A 741 16.47 31.91 -3.69
C ALA A 741 14.94 31.75 -3.58
N LEU A 742 14.45 31.65 -2.34
CA LEU A 742 13.04 31.72 -2.01
C LEU A 742 12.66 33.20 -1.79
N GLU A 743 11.75 33.72 -2.61
CA GLU A 743 11.33 35.13 -2.59
C GLU A 743 10.07 35.38 -1.76
N GLY A 744 9.21 34.38 -1.55
CA GLY A 744 7.98 34.55 -0.78
C GLY A 744 7.10 33.31 -0.70
N TYR A 745 5.91 33.49 -0.14
CA TYR A 745 4.90 32.45 -0.02
C TYR A 745 3.48 32.99 -0.08
N TYR A 746 2.54 32.10 -0.38
CA TYR A 746 1.11 32.35 -0.31
C TYR A 746 0.44 31.23 0.47
N TRP A 747 -0.44 31.60 1.40
CA TRP A 747 -1.11 30.63 2.27
C TRP A 747 -2.62 30.86 2.37
N THR A 748 -3.38 29.78 2.18
CA THR A 748 -4.77 29.58 2.60
C THR A 748 -4.95 28.15 3.12
N SER A 749 -6.12 27.86 3.70
CA SER A 749 -6.51 26.50 4.11
C SER A 749 -6.57 25.49 2.95
N SER A 750 -6.71 25.96 1.71
CA SER A 750 -6.84 25.12 0.51
C SER A 750 -5.65 25.22 -0.46
N LEU A 751 -4.84 26.27 -0.37
CA LEU A 751 -3.76 26.58 -1.31
C LEU A 751 -2.51 27.07 -0.60
N GLN A 752 -1.38 26.40 -0.86
CA GLN A 752 -0.10 26.68 -0.24
C GLN A 752 0.95 26.75 -1.34
N LEU A 753 1.52 27.94 -1.54
CA LEU A 753 2.46 28.22 -2.62
C LEU A 753 3.78 28.74 -2.04
N LEU A 754 4.89 28.29 -2.64
CA LEU A 754 6.22 28.84 -2.44
C LEU A 754 6.66 29.56 -3.71
N ILE A 755 7.29 30.71 -3.57
CA ILE A 755 7.68 31.58 -4.69
C ILE A 755 9.20 31.66 -4.71
N TYR A 756 9.80 31.15 -5.79
CA TYR A 756 11.25 31.13 -6.01
C TYR A 756 11.65 32.05 -7.16
N GLU A 757 12.92 32.43 -7.20
CA GLU A 757 13.51 33.07 -8.39
C GLU A 757 13.36 32.13 -9.60
N TYR A 758 13.08 32.68 -10.79
CA TYR A 758 13.00 31.89 -12.02
C TYR A 758 14.37 31.79 -12.69
N ILE A 759 14.82 30.55 -12.92
CA ILE A 759 16.08 30.25 -13.61
C ILE A 759 15.79 29.84 -15.06
N SER A 760 16.32 30.61 -16.03
CA SER A 760 15.92 30.52 -17.43
C SER A 760 16.49 29.34 -18.21
N SER A 761 17.68 28.82 -17.87
CA SER A 761 18.35 27.77 -18.66
C SER A 761 17.90 26.35 -18.29
N GLY A 762 16.91 26.21 -17.39
CA GLY A 762 16.30 24.92 -17.06
C GLY A 762 17.16 24.03 -16.15
N SER A 763 16.81 22.74 -16.06
CA SER A 763 17.48 21.79 -15.18
C SER A 763 18.63 21.05 -15.85
N LEU A 764 19.63 20.66 -15.06
CA LEU A 764 20.79 19.87 -15.48
C LEU A 764 20.39 18.58 -16.19
N TYR A 765 19.32 17.92 -15.73
CA TYR A 765 18.76 16.73 -16.40
C TYR A 765 18.46 16.97 -17.89
N LYS A 766 17.92 18.14 -18.25
CA LYS A 766 17.61 18.46 -19.65
C LYS A 766 18.90 18.60 -20.48
N HIS A 767 19.91 19.26 -19.92
CA HIS A 767 21.22 19.42 -20.56
C HIS A 767 21.96 18.10 -20.73
N LEU A 768 21.80 17.15 -19.79
CA LEU A 768 22.43 15.84 -19.88
C LEU A 768 21.69 14.88 -20.81
N HIS A 769 20.35 14.88 -20.84
CA HIS A 769 19.58 13.78 -21.45
C HIS A 769 18.58 14.16 -22.55
N GLU A 770 18.07 15.39 -22.60
CA GLU A 770 16.91 15.75 -23.45
C GLU A 770 17.25 16.59 -24.69
N VAL A 771 18.51 16.98 -24.91
CA VAL A 771 18.89 17.82 -26.07
C VAL A 771 19.67 17.00 -27.10
N PRO A 772 19.04 16.53 -28.20
CA PRO A 772 19.76 16.01 -29.35
C PRO A 772 20.28 17.19 -30.18
N GLY A 773 21.61 17.36 -30.20
CA GLY A 773 22.29 18.02 -31.32
C GLY A 773 22.56 19.53 -31.28
N LYS A 774 22.45 20.24 -30.14
CA LYS A 774 22.81 21.69 -30.11
C LYS A 774 23.67 22.25 -28.96
N SER A 775 23.98 21.53 -27.89
CA SER A 775 25.01 21.95 -26.93
C SER A 775 25.33 20.82 -25.95
N CYS A 776 26.46 20.15 -26.11
CA CYS A 776 27.00 19.26 -25.07
C CYS A 776 27.74 20.12 -24.04
N LEU A 777 27.48 19.92 -22.75
CA LEU A 777 28.26 20.57 -21.70
C LEU A 777 29.72 20.12 -21.81
N SER A 778 30.64 21.07 -21.95
CA SER A 778 32.09 20.86 -21.91
C SER A 778 32.52 20.29 -20.55
N TRP A 779 33.72 19.70 -20.50
CA TRP A 779 34.26 19.21 -19.22
C TRP A 779 34.31 20.32 -18.16
N ARG A 780 34.74 21.53 -18.53
CA ARG A 780 34.86 22.65 -17.58
C ARG A 780 33.51 23.07 -17.01
N GLU A 781 32.46 23.09 -17.84
CA GLU A 781 31.09 23.35 -17.36
C GLU A 781 30.61 22.24 -16.42
N ARG A 782 30.83 20.97 -16.76
CA ARG A 782 30.48 19.82 -15.91
C ARG A 782 31.20 19.87 -14.55
N PHE A 783 32.49 20.20 -14.56
CA PHE A 783 33.28 20.34 -13.34
C PHE A 783 32.76 21.49 -12.46
N ASN A 784 32.48 22.65 -13.05
CA ASN A 784 31.90 23.79 -12.34
C ASN A 784 30.51 23.45 -11.76
N ILE A 785 29.70 22.66 -12.47
CA ILE A 785 28.40 22.19 -11.99
C ILE A 785 28.56 21.31 -10.74
N VAL A 786 29.51 20.36 -10.75
CA VAL A 786 29.83 19.50 -9.61
C VAL A 786 30.33 20.33 -8.43
N LEU A 787 31.28 21.23 -8.65
CA LEU A 787 31.86 22.09 -7.63
C LEU A 787 30.83 23.05 -7.01
N GLY A 788 30.04 23.75 -7.83
CA GLY A 788 29.03 24.67 -7.36
C GLY A 788 27.89 23.97 -6.61
N THR A 789 27.49 22.77 -7.05
CA THR A 789 26.53 21.93 -6.30
C THR A 789 27.11 21.52 -4.93
N ALA A 790 28.39 21.14 -4.88
CA ALA A 790 29.05 20.79 -3.63
C ALA A 790 29.10 21.99 -2.66
N LYS A 791 29.43 23.19 -3.15
CA LYS A 791 29.42 24.44 -2.38
C LYS A 791 28.04 24.77 -1.82
N GLY A 792 26.99 24.61 -2.64
CA GLY A 792 25.60 24.79 -2.20
C GLY A 792 25.19 23.83 -1.08
N LEU A 793 25.52 22.54 -1.21
CA LEU A 793 25.22 21.54 -0.18
C LEU A 793 26.04 21.73 1.10
N ALA A 794 27.32 22.06 0.98
CA ALA A 794 28.19 22.35 2.13
C ALA A 794 27.63 23.52 2.96
N HIS A 795 27.13 24.57 2.31
CA HIS A 795 26.48 25.69 2.98
C HIS A 795 25.19 25.27 3.71
N LEU A 796 24.36 24.42 3.10
CA LEU A 796 23.15 23.89 3.75
C LEU A 796 23.50 23.04 4.98
N HIS A 797 24.49 22.16 4.88
CA HIS A 797 24.94 21.31 5.99
C HIS A 797 25.54 22.12 7.13
N GLN A 798 26.27 23.20 6.84
CA GLN A 798 26.77 24.13 7.86
C GLN A 798 25.62 24.82 8.65
N LEU A 799 24.48 25.02 8.02
CA LEU A 799 23.25 25.54 8.65
C LEU A 799 22.40 24.43 9.33
N ASN A 800 22.89 23.19 9.40
CA ASN A 800 22.17 21.99 9.86
C ASN A 800 20.88 21.72 9.06
N ILE A 801 20.90 21.97 7.74
CA ILE A 801 19.78 21.74 6.84
C ILE A 801 20.13 20.59 5.89
N ILE A 802 19.33 19.53 5.94
CA ILE A 802 19.44 18.37 5.05
C ILE A 802 18.50 18.58 3.85
N HIS A 803 18.98 18.29 2.65
CA HIS A 803 18.26 18.51 1.39
C HIS A 803 17.18 17.45 1.13
N TYR A 804 17.46 16.17 1.39
CA TYR A 804 16.57 14.99 1.22
C TYR A 804 16.16 14.59 -0.20
N ASN A 805 16.18 15.51 -1.17
CA ASN A 805 15.70 15.24 -2.55
C ASN A 805 16.71 15.68 -3.62
N LEU A 806 17.98 15.33 -3.47
CA LEU A 806 19.02 15.72 -4.41
C LEU A 806 18.95 14.87 -5.69
N LYS A 807 18.87 15.52 -6.86
CA LYS A 807 18.83 14.90 -8.19
C LYS A 807 19.08 15.94 -9.28
N SER A 808 19.48 15.52 -10.49
CA SER A 808 19.76 16.42 -11.61
C SER A 808 18.56 17.26 -12.09
N THR A 809 17.31 16.86 -11.81
CA THR A 809 16.15 17.72 -12.12
C THR A 809 16.02 18.92 -11.18
N ASN A 810 16.70 18.88 -10.02
CA ASN A 810 16.65 19.93 -8.99
C ASN A 810 17.91 20.81 -9.00
N ILE A 811 18.87 20.55 -9.88
CA ILE A 811 20.00 21.42 -10.17
C ILE A 811 19.62 22.26 -11.38
N LEU A 812 19.45 23.56 -11.19
CA LEU A 812 19.12 24.51 -12.26
C LEU A 812 20.39 25.22 -12.72
N ILE A 813 20.50 25.47 -14.02
CA ILE A 813 21.63 26.21 -14.59
C ILE A 813 21.14 27.61 -14.93
N ASP A 814 21.86 28.64 -14.46
CA ASP A 814 21.51 30.01 -14.79
C ASP A 814 22.01 30.44 -16.18
N SER A 815 21.79 31.69 -16.56
CA SER A 815 22.24 32.21 -17.86
C SER A 815 23.76 32.37 -17.96
N GLY A 816 24.47 32.40 -16.82
CA GLY A 816 25.93 32.45 -16.75
C GLY A 816 26.61 31.07 -16.74
N GLY A 817 25.82 29.99 -16.70
CA GLY A 817 26.34 28.62 -16.62
C GLY A 817 26.59 28.13 -15.18
N GLU A 818 26.20 28.91 -14.17
CA GLU A 818 26.40 28.54 -12.76
C GLU A 818 25.27 27.61 -12.26
N PRO A 819 25.61 26.56 -11.48
CA PRO A 819 24.61 25.67 -10.91
C PRO A 819 23.94 26.28 -9.68
N LYS A 820 22.62 26.11 -9.58
CA LYS A 820 21.83 26.45 -8.40
C LYS A 820 21.01 25.25 -7.93
N VAL A 821 21.21 24.85 -6.67
CA VAL A 821 20.45 23.77 -6.03
C VAL A 821 19.08 24.30 -5.58
N GLY A 822 18.01 23.73 -6.11
CA GLY A 822 16.62 24.04 -5.74
C GLY A 822 15.97 22.96 -4.89
N ASP A 823 14.74 23.21 -4.42
CA ASP A 823 13.93 22.25 -3.66
C ASP A 823 14.49 21.81 -2.29
N PHE A 824 15.45 22.54 -1.73
CA PHE A 824 16.01 22.25 -0.42
C PHE A 824 15.03 22.53 0.73
N ALA A 825 15.20 21.79 1.84
CA ALA A 825 14.53 21.99 3.14
C ALA A 825 13.00 21.87 3.18
N LEU A 826 12.35 21.43 2.09
CA LEU A 826 10.89 21.19 2.05
C LEU A 826 10.41 20.14 3.05
N ALA A 827 11.29 19.23 3.48
CA ALA A 827 11.01 18.25 4.52
C ALA A 827 10.65 18.88 5.88
N ARG A 828 11.16 20.08 6.19
CA ARG A 828 10.83 20.82 7.43
C ARG A 828 9.39 21.34 7.45
N LEU A 829 8.76 21.48 6.28
CA LEU A 829 7.38 21.92 6.16
C LEU A 829 6.38 20.78 6.41
N LEU A 830 6.85 19.53 6.53
CA LEU A 830 6.00 18.37 6.79
C LEU A 830 6.03 18.04 8.29
N PRO A 831 4.88 17.93 8.98
CA PRO A 831 4.85 17.57 10.39
C PRO A 831 5.50 16.21 10.59
N MET A 832 6.44 16.13 11.54
CA MET A 832 7.26 14.96 11.91
C MET A 832 7.10 13.77 10.96
N LEU A 833 7.90 13.79 9.89
CA LEU A 833 7.89 12.80 8.82
C LEU A 833 8.00 11.37 9.37
N ASP A 834 6.87 10.68 9.36
CA ASP A 834 6.82 9.24 9.51
C ASP A 834 7.61 8.62 8.34
N ARG A 835 8.53 7.69 8.66
CA ARG A 835 9.51 7.11 7.72
C ARG A 835 8.86 6.51 6.46
N TYR A 836 7.57 6.18 6.58
CA TYR A 836 6.68 5.67 5.54
C TYR A 836 6.23 6.69 4.49
N VAL A 837 6.13 7.98 4.82
CA VAL A 837 5.72 9.03 3.88
C VAL A 837 6.87 9.39 2.93
N LEU A 838 8.10 9.36 3.44
CA LEU A 838 9.33 9.51 2.63
C LEU A 838 9.49 8.36 1.63
N SER A 839 9.16 7.11 2.01
CA SER A 839 9.36 5.94 1.16
C SER A 839 8.25 5.67 0.14
N SER A 840 7.02 6.19 0.35
CA SER A 840 5.85 5.89 -0.49
C SER A 840 5.42 7.02 -1.43
N LYS A 841 5.64 8.29 -1.09
CA LYS A 841 5.21 9.45 -1.92
C LYS A 841 6.36 10.22 -2.58
N ILE A 842 7.60 10.09 -2.08
CA ILE A 842 8.81 10.71 -2.68
C ILE A 842 9.55 9.69 -3.58
N GLN A 843 8.85 8.67 -4.09
CA GLN A 843 9.37 7.65 -5.04
C GLN A 843 9.63 8.19 -6.46
N SER A 844 10.26 9.37 -6.60
CA SER A 844 10.46 10.00 -7.92
C SER A 844 11.92 10.04 -8.41
N ALA A 845 12.84 9.26 -7.82
CA ALA A 845 14.22 9.21 -8.30
C ALA A 845 14.86 7.83 -8.07
N LEU A 846 14.46 6.85 -8.88
CA LEU A 846 15.12 5.54 -8.96
C LEU A 846 16.64 5.77 -9.17
N GLY A 847 17.47 5.36 -8.18
CA GLY A 847 18.94 5.46 -8.21
C GLY A 847 19.59 6.48 -7.26
N TYR A 848 18.88 7.54 -6.86
CA TYR A 848 19.45 8.63 -6.01
C TYR A 848 19.30 8.40 -4.50
N MET A 849 18.51 7.41 -4.09
CA MET A 849 18.15 7.18 -2.71
C MET A 849 19.24 6.43 -1.94
N ALA A 850 19.66 7.01 -0.81
CA ALA A 850 20.66 6.39 0.05
C ALA A 850 20.12 5.08 0.69
N PRO A 851 20.94 4.03 0.84
CA PRO A 851 20.51 2.71 1.35
C PRO A 851 19.88 2.76 2.74
N GLU A 852 20.29 3.69 3.60
CA GLU A 852 19.76 3.87 4.95
C GLU A 852 18.28 4.27 5.01
N PHE A 853 17.67 4.71 3.89
CA PHE A 853 16.23 4.90 3.81
C PHE A 853 15.45 3.57 3.81
N ALA A 854 16.05 2.47 3.35
CA ALA A 854 15.45 1.14 3.34
C ALA A 854 15.63 0.39 4.67
N CYS A 855 16.71 0.66 5.41
CA CYS A 855 17.01 -0.01 6.67
C CYS A 855 16.28 0.65 7.86
N ARG A 856 15.48 -0.10 8.62
CA ARG A 856 14.72 0.42 9.80
C ARG A 856 15.60 0.83 10.99
N THR A 857 16.89 0.52 10.98
CA THR A 857 17.80 0.62 12.14
C THR A 857 18.80 1.78 12.09
N VAL A 858 18.98 2.44 10.94
CA VAL A 858 20.00 3.49 10.77
C VAL A 858 19.40 4.89 10.96
N LYS A 859 20.10 5.77 11.68
CA LYS A 859 19.72 7.18 11.84
C LYS A 859 19.97 7.92 10.51
N ILE A 860 18.97 8.63 9.99
CA ILE A 860 19.13 9.45 8.77
C ILE A 860 19.89 10.73 9.15
N THR A 861 21.02 11.00 8.50
CA THR A 861 21.86 12.20 8.69
C THR A 861 22.11 12.90 7.36
N GLU A 862 22.84 14.01 7.36
CA GLU A 862 23.31 14.74 6.16
C GLU A 862 24.07 13.85 5.16
N LYS A 863 24.57 12.69 5.59
CA LYS A 863 25.23 11.68 4.74
C LYS A 863 24.34 11.13 3.64
N CYS A 864 23.02 11.25 3.74
CA CYS A 864 22.11 10.86 2.66
C CYS A 864 22.19 11.81 1.46
N ASP A 865 22.43 13.10 1.68
CA ASP A 865 22.67 14.07 0.60
C ASP A 865 24.03 13.81 -0.07
N VAL A 866 25.04 13.40 0.71
CA VAL A 866 26.37 13.03 0.18
C VAL A 866 26.27 11.84 -0.76
N TYR A 867 25.43 10.84 -0.43
CA TYR A 867 25.14 9.72 -1.34
C TYR A 867 24.49 10.20 -2.64
N GLY A 868 23.43 11.00 -2.53
CA GLY A 868 22.77 11.58 -3.71
C GLY A 868 23.72 12.42 -4.57
N PHE A 869 24.67 13.13 -3.93
CA PHE A 869 25.70 13.90 -4.60
C PHE A 869 26.68 13.00 -5.34
N GLY A 870 27.10 11.89 -4.74
CA GLY A 870 27.94 10.89 -5.40
C GLY A 870 27.31 10.34 -6.68
N VAL A 871 26.03 9.98 -6.62
CA VAL A 871 25.26 9.54 -7.80
C VAL A 871 25.17 10.66 -8.86
N LEU A 872 24.96 11.91 -8.43
CA LEU A 872 24.91 13.07 -9.33
C LEU A 872 26.24 13.30 -10.04
N VAL A 873 27.37 13.19 -9.34
CA VAL A 873 28.71 13.30 -9.94
C VAL A 873 28.89 12.24 -11.03
N LEU A 874 28.52 10.99 -10.74
CA LEU A 874 28.59 9.91 -11.73
C LEU A 874 27.67 10.18 -12.93
N GLU A 875 26.45 10.68 -12.70
CA GLU A 875 25.53 11.08 -13.79
C GLU A 875 26.14 12.17 -14.67
N VAL A 876 26.74 13.20 -14.07
CA VAL A 876 27.35 14.33 -14.77
C VAL A 876 28.57 13.92 -15.58
N VAL A 877 29.45 13.08 -15.03
CA VAL A 877 30.69 12.66 -15.73
C VAL A 877 30.41 11.65 -16.83
N THR A 878 29.53 10.69 -16.58
CA THR A 878 29.24 9.61 -17.55
C THR A 878 28.17 9.99 -18.58
N GLY A 879 27.34 10.99 -18.28
CA GLY A 879 26.19 11.36 -19.11
C GLY A 879 25.10 10.29 -19.19
N ARG A 880 25.19 9.22 -18.38
CA ARG A 880 24.23 8.12 -18.32
C ARG A 880 23.25 8.29 -17.18
N ARG A 881 22.07 7.67 -17.26
CA ARG A 881 21.08 7.78 -16.19
C ARG A 881 21.50 6.91 -14.99
N PRO A 882 21.15 7.28 -13.75
CA PRO A 882 21.49 6.51 -12.55
C PRO A 882 20.98 5.05 -12.57
N VAL A 883 19.83 4.84 -13.22
CA VAL A 883 19.22 3.53 -13.45
C VAL A 883 18.74 3.50 -14.90
N GLU A 884 19.22 2.51 -15.66
CA GLU A 884 18.78 2.25 -17.04
C GLU A 884 18.15 0.86 -17.11
N TYR A 885 16.90 0.81 -17.57
CA TYR A 885 16.18 -0.44 -17.81
C TYR A 885 16.46 -0.89 -19.24
N MET A 886 17.16 -2.02 -19.38
CA MET A 886 17.32 -2.73 -20.64
C MET A 886 16.24 -3.81 -20.75
N GLU A 887 16.08 -4.39 -21.94
CA GLU A 887 15.00 -5.37 -22.23
C GLU A 887 15.02 -6.57 -21.25
N ASP A 888 16.19 -6.97 -20.75
CA ASP A 888 16.36 -8.12 -19.85
C ASP A 888 17.09 -7.82 -18.52
N ASP A 889 17.57 -6.58 -18.29
CA ASP A 889 18.40 -6.25 -17.12
C ASP A 889 18.25 -4.81 -16.63
N VAL A 890 18.46 -4.58 -15.33
CA VAL A 890 18.49 -3.25 -14.71
C VAL A 890 19.93 -2.86 -14.41
N VAL A 891 20.47 -1.89 -15.12
CA VAL A 891 21.84 -1.40 -14.91
C VAL A 891 21.83 -0.24 -13.92
N VAL A 892 22.52 -0.41 -12.79
CA VAL A 892 22.73 0.64 -11.78
C VAL A 892 24.09 1.30 -12.05
N LEU A 893 24.08 2.62 -12.26
CA LEU A 893 25.26 3.39 -12.66
C LEU A 893 26.45 3.22 -11.70
N CYS A 894 26.19 3.23 -10.39
CA CYS A 894 27.23 3.06 -9.37
C CYS A 894 27.94 1.70 -9.48
N ASP A 895 27.23 0.63 -9.81
CA ASP A 895 27.79 -0.72 -9.88
C ASP A 895 28.58 -0.90 -11.18
N MET A 896 28.08 -0.32 -12.29
CA MET A 896 28.81 -0.28 -13.56
C MET A 896 30.14 0.46 -13.44
N VAL A 897 30.15 1.66 -12.84
CA VAL A 897 31.39 2.46 -12.69
C VAL A 897 32.36 1.79 -11.70
N ARG A 898 31.86 1.12 -10.66
CA ARG A 898 32.70 0.36 -9.73
C ARG A 898 33.39 -0.82 -10.42
N GLY A 899 32.65 -1.59 -11.24
CA GLY A 899 33.24 -2.66 -12.05
C GLY A 899 34.31 -2.15 -13.02
N ALA A 900 34.06 -1.02 -13.69
CA ALA A 900 35.06 -0.40 -14.57
C ALA A 900 36.32 0.09 -13.82
N LEU A 901 36.17 0.52 -12.56
CA LEU A 901 37.31 0.87 -11.69
C LEU A 901 38.14 -0.36 -11.33
N ASP A 902 37.50 -1.47 -10.98
CA ASP A 902 38.17 -2.72 -10.63
C ASP A 902 38.90 -3.33 -11.85
N GLU A 903 38.38 -3.13 -13.06
CA GLU A 903 39.00 -3.55 -14.33
C GLU A 903 40.06 -2.58 -14.88
N GLY A 904 40.25 -1.41 -14.26
CA GLY A 904 41.19 -0.38 -14.72
C GLY A 904 40.74 0.40 -15.98
N LYS A 905 39.44 0.37 -16.32
CA LYS A 905 38.84 1.01 -17.52
C LYS A 905 37.96 2.22 -17.18
N VAL A 906 38.26 2.95 -16.11
CA VAL A 906 37.43 4.08 -15.63
C VAL A 906 37.28 5.18 -16.67
N GLU A 907 38.31 5.42 -17.47
CA GLU A 907 38.31 6.44 -18.52
C GLU A 907 37.23 6.19 -19.59
N GLU A 908 36.92 4.92 -19.88
CA GLU A 908 35.87 4.52 -20.82
C GLU A 908 34.45 4.84 -20.32
N CYS A 909 34.30 5.15 -19.03
CA CYS A 909 33.01 5.53 -18.44
C CYS A 909 32.64 7.00 -18.71
N VAL A 910 33.60 7.85 -19.07
CA VAL A 910 33.35 9.27 -19.33
C VAL A 910 32.44 9.42 -20.55
N ASP A 911 31.54 10.41 -20.50
CA ASP A 911 30.54 10.66 -21.53
C ASP A 911 31.16 10.72 -22.93
N ARG A 912 30.79 9.77 -23.79
CA ARG A 912 31.31 9.64 -25.17
C ARG A 912 31.07 10.91 -26.00
N ARG A 913 30.10 11.75 -25.63
CA ARG A 913 29.81 13.02 -26.30
C ARG A 913 30.89 14.07 -26.11
N LEU A 914 31.77 13.92 -25.11
CA LEU A 914 32.94 14.78 -24.93
C LEU A 914 34.06 14.47 -25.93
N GLN A 915 33.97 13.37 -26.71
CA GLN A 915 34.92 13.02 -27.78
C GLN A 915 36.40 12.97 -27.36
N GLY A 916 36.69 12.74 -26.07
CA GLY A 916 38.05 12.75 -25.52
C GLY A 916 38.56 14.14 -25.09
N GLU A 917 37.75 15.20 -25.20
CA GLU A 917 38.08 16.54 -24.72
C GLU A 917 37.84 16.68 -23.20
N PHE A 918 38.60 15.93 -22.40
CA PHE A 918 38.62 16.06 -20.94
C PHE A 918 40.01 15.71 -20.38
N PRO A 919 40.50 16.45 -19.36
CA PRO A 919 41.72 16.08 -18.65
C PRO A 919 41.48 14.84 -17.78
N ALA A 920 42.09 13.71 -18.13
CA ALA A 920 42.00 12.46 -17.36
C ALA A 920 42.49 12.63 -15.90
N ASP A 921 43.48 13.51 -15.69
CA ASP A 921 44.02 13.89 -14.39
C ASP A 921 42.99 14.59 -13.48
N GLU A 922 41.92 15.15 -14.04
CA GLU A 922 40.79 15.67 -13.26
C GLU A 922 39.62 14.69 -13.23
N ALA A 923 39.29 14.07 -14.38
CA ALA A 923 38.11 13.24 -14.52
C ALA A 923 38.16 11.97 -13.67
N ILE A 924 39.31 11.29 -13.62
CA ILE A 924 39.46 10.05 -12.85
C ILE A 924 39.34 10.31 -11.34
N PRO A 925 40.02 11.33 -10.75
CA PRO A 925 39.78 11.70 -9.36
C PRO A 925 38.33 12.08 -9.04
N VAL A 926 37.64 12.80 -9.93
CA VAL A 926 36.23 13.17 -9.75
C VAL A 926 35.32 11.93 -9.73
N ILE A 927 35.56 10.94 -10.60
CA ILE A 927 34.81 9.66 -10.59
C ILE A 927 35.06 8.90 -9.29
N LYS A 928 36.31 8.81 -8.84
CA LYS A 928 36.67 8.17 -7.56
C LYS A 928 35.97 8.85 -6.39
N LEU A 929 35.95 10.18 -6.36
CA LEU A 929 35.23 10.95 -5.35
C LEU A 929 33.72 10.66 -5.40
N GLY A 930 33.12 10.57 -6.59
CA GLY A 930 31.73 10.18 -6.78
C GLY A 930 31.40 8.81 -6.16
N LEU A 931 32.27 7.81 -6.37
CA LEU A 931 32.11 6.47 -5.77
C LEU A 931 32.27 6.46 -4.24
N ILE A 932 33.20 7.25 -3.70
CA ILE A 932 33.38 7.40 -2.24
C ILE A 932 32.14 8.03 -1.62
N CYS A 933 31.62 9.10 -2.23
CA CYS A 933 30.38 9.75 -1.81
C CYS A 933 29.17 8.81 -1.90
N ALA A 934 29.11 7.96 -2.94
CA ALA A 934 28.08 6.94 -3.15
C ALA A 934 28.34 5.61 -2.40
N SER A 935 29.18 5.62 -1.36
CA SER A 935 29.42 4.44 -0.51
C SER A 935 28.12 3.95 0.13
N GLN A 936 27.93 2.62 0.18
CA GLN A 936 26.79 2.02 0.86
C GLN A 936 26.83 2.25 2.38
N VAL A 937 28.03 2.44 2.95
CA VAL A 937 28.25 2.70 4.38
C VAL A 937 28.33 4.21 4.62
N PRO A 938 27.41 4.83 5.39
CA PRO A 938 27.39 6.28 5.61
C PRO A 938 28.66 6.86 6.25
N SER A 939 29.32 6.11 7.16
CA SER A 939 30.55 6.56 7.83
C SER A 939 31.76 6.69 6.91
N ASN A 940 31.73 6.06 5.74
CA ASN A 940 32.81 6.15 4.76
C ASN A 940 32.64 7.34 3.81
N ARG A 941 31.48 8.01 3.84
CA ARG A 941 31.22 9.17 3.00
C ARG A 941 31.84 10.41 3.66
N PRO A 942 32.57 11.27 2.93
CA PRO A 942 33.13 12.51 3.45
C PRO A 942 32.05 13.51 3.82
N ASP A 943 32.42 14.59 4.52
CA ASP A 943 31.54 15.75 4.69
C ASP A 943 31.57 16.62 3.43
N MET A 944 30.48 17.34 3.12
CA MET A 944 30.44 18.16 1.91
C MET A 944 31.51 19.27 1.89
N GLY A 945 31.95 19.75 3.05
CA GLY A 945 33.10 20.66 3.14
C GLY A 945 34.41 20.02 2.70
N GLU A 946 34.64 18.75 3.05
CA GLU A 946 35.81 17.98 2.58
C GLU A 946 35.72 17.72 1.08
N VAL A 947 34.52 17.40 0.57
CA VAL A 947 34.26 17.23 -0.86
C VAL A 947 34.61 18.49 -1.66
N VAL A 948 34.23 19.67 -1.17
CA VAL A 948 34.60 20.95 -1.79
C VAL A 948 36.12 21.13 -1.81
N ASN A 949 36.80 20.89 -0.69
CA ASN A 949 38.26 21.00 -0.62
C ASN A 949 38.95 20.03 -1.61
N ILE A 950 38.45 18.80 -1.74
CA ILE A 950 38.99 17.80 -2.69
C ILE A 950 38.79 18.28 -4.13
N LEU A 951 37.60 18.79 -4.48
CA LEU A 951 37.34 19.31 -5.82
C LEU A 951 38.19 20.54 -6.15
N GLU A 952 38.40 21.44 -5.19
CA GLU A 952 39.28 22.62 -5.38
C GLU A 952 40.75 22.22 -5.53
N LEU A 953 41.20 21.12 -4.93
CA LEU A 953 42.54 20.55 -5.13
C LEU A 953 42.70 19.87 -6.50
N ILE A 954 41.63 19.26 -7.02
CA ILE A 954 41.64 18.65 -8.36
C ILE A 954 41.69 19.75 -9.44
N GLN A 955 41.10 20.91 -9.18
CA GLN A 955 41.11 22.06 -10.08
C GLN A 955 42.54 22.62 -10.23
N CYS A 956 43.25 22.23 -11.28
CA CYS A 956 44.56 22.82 -11.59
C CYS A 956 44.40 24.31 -11.96
N PRO A 957 45.25 25.23 -11.47
CA PRO A 957 45.33 26.57 -12.01
C PRO A 957 45.84 26.48 -13.45
N SER A 958 44.97 26.76 -14.42
CA SER A 958 45.36 26.91 -15.81
C SER A 958 46.44 28.00 -15.92
N GLU A 959 47.60 27.61 -16.45
CA GLU A 959 48.68 28.51 -16.87
C GLU A 959 48.09 29.65 -17.71
N GLY A 960 48.08 30.87 -17.16
CA GLY A 960 47.45 32.03 -17.80
C GLY A 960 47.41 33.31 -16.97
N GLN A 961 48.16 33.41 -15.87
CA GLN A 961 48.49 34.69 -15.23
C GLN A 961 50.01 34.84 -15.20
N ALA A 962 50.57 35.08 -16.39
CA ALA A 962 51.82 35.78 -16.56
C ALA A 962 51.64 36.76 -17.73
N LEU A 963 51.80 38.05 -17.45
CA LEU A 963 51.81 39.21 -18.36
C LEU A 963 50.45 39.73 -18.86
N GLU A 964 49.77 40.56 -18.08
CA GLU A 964 49.73 42.04 -18.22
C GLU A 964 49.08 42.70 -17.00
#